data_AF-A0A6V7CS52-F1
#
_entry.id   AF-A0A6V7CS52-F1
#
_cell.length_a   1.000
_cell.length_b   1.000
_cell.length_c   1.000
_cell.angle_alpha   90.00
_cell.angle_beta   90.00
_cell.angle_gamma   90.00
#
_symmetry.space_group_name_H-M   'P 1'
#
loop_
_entity.id
_entity.type
_entity.pdbx_description
1 polymer ?
#
loop_
_entity_poly.entity_id
_entity_poly.type
_entity_poly.pdbx_seq_one_letter_code
_entity_poly.pdbx_strand_id
1 'polypeptide(L)'
;MKKVLLSLLAVLLLLIGVDALAVNQIETPRMRRFGPVEGLPSRMVLALAQDRQGYIWAATSDGLARYDGIGLQVWRHDPADPRSIPGNQVETLLVDDRDRVWIGANGSPVGMLDAGRKDFVQFPEITETCVGQVWSLAQAQGAIWIGTSDGGLCRREENGRVTAFRATPDAPDGLPSDTILSMVTDARGRLWIATASGLVMRDGERFVRIAPTQLSTAVLKLSKDPDGTLWVGSSKGLYRVTTAGVLEPSPWAGSAAVRAGTVVHDVHGGYWVGAADGFFRVAPGETALRVMEGDRGSGFLTAHSGVLDVMQDRQGGLWLGMISQGMAYLPPDWQRFSTFFETQGKPLESLYLVNVAADGERFLVTTGEGVYRVSEDGAVVPVVHSDALGGGSVQSVLPAGDGSLWIAMREGITRYTPATGARRDFPVDVGTPDIHRVELMAAGIDGEFWLSIVQGGVQRRAADGRVLATFRFGTDLGMDDDMVQQLLVRPDGSAWAATGYGLWVWQGERFRKVIGDGHEVYALAFVSPHEFWAGRSGALERYSWDGSQARLLERIGRAQGIPATDIRGLALGGTDTVWATTSRGLLAYRRGQPRIHMFGQRDGLPDSEFSMRPPVTGPTGQVLALTTSGIVLFDPSRPFSAAPSARLVIESVQVRRNDAERSQPVSHKVPMVLQARDRDLRISARLLSFVDPASAHYRYRIDGYDERWVEQGAGGERVISRLPPGDYRIEVQARAGEGDWVAAPTLQLEVRPPWWLSTPAQLVAALLCVLLSCLGVWAWRRRVRRQQEWVLAQQRQQLAEQASVAKSNFLANLGHEVRTPMTGVLGMSELLLATPLDAKQRSHVDAIRKAGAHLLRLVNDALDLARIEAGKLELVQQPFDPAQLTQELADFMHPISEARGLRFHYRNQLPAQLVVLGDATRVRQILINLLGNAIKFSERGEVSLMVSQHGEVLRFKVRDSGPGIGPEQQKRLFQRFEQADGARTSARYGGSGLGLAICQELTVAMKGTIRVRSRLGVGTQFSVDLPLPIDRSGVRIASGELRAVAGESLRILLVEDDPTVAEVISGLLMGRGHRVVHAAHGLAALSEAVDGGFDIALLDLDLPGLDGFALASQLRRLGHGFPLLAVTARADGDAERQAQAAGFDGFLRKPVTADMLVEAIAAARKAQRSRARSDDSAALGVPM
;
A
#
# COMPACT_ATOMS: atom_id res chain seq x y z
N MET A 1 32.71 55.52 64.95
CA MET A 1 31.44 55.51 64.19
C MET A 1 31.39 54.47 63.07
N LYS A 2 32.34 54.39 62.13
CA LYS A 2 32.32 53.37 61.04
C LYS A 2 32.26 51.91 61.51
N LYS A 3 32.98 51.53 62.58
CA LYS A 3 32.94 50.15 63.11
C LYS A 3 31.57 49.81 63.72
N VAL A 4 30.95 50.74 64.42
CA VAL A 4 29.59 50.57 64.99
C VAL A 4 28.55 50.47 63.88
N LEU A 5 28.69 51.26 62.82
CA LEU A 5 27.79 51.20 61.65
C LEU A 5 27.94 49.89 60.87
N LEU A 6 29.16 49.35 60.72
CA LEU A 6 29.37 48.03 60.12
C LEU A 6 28.83 46.89 60.98
N SER A 7 28.97 46.98 62.31
CA SER A 7 28.38 46.00 63.22
C SER A 7 26.86 46.06 63.22
N LEU A 8 26.28 47.26 63.15
CA LEU A 8 24.82 47.43 63.02
C LEU A 8 24.32 46.95 61.66
N LEU A 9 25.05 47.19 60.57
CA LEU A 9 24.70 46.69 59.24
C LEU A 9 24.85 45.16 59.17
N ALA A 10 25.85 44.58 59.83
CA ALA A 10 26.01 43.14 59.92
C ALA A 10 24.93 42.49 60.78
N VAL A 11 24.53 43.12 61.89
CA VAL A 11 23.39 42.67 62.72
C VAL A 11 22.06 42.88 61.98
N LEU A 12 21.91 43.97 61.22
CA LEU A 12 20.75 44.20 60.36
C LEU A 12 20.72 43.20 59.19
N LEU A 13 21.86 42.83 58.61
CA LEU A 13 21.99 41.78 57.59
C LEU A 13 21.81 40.37 58.18
N LEU A 14 22.14 40.16 59.46
CA LEU A 14 21.83 38.92 60.20
C LEU A 14 20.36 38.87 60.63
N LEU A 15 19.69 40.02 60.84
CA LEU A 15 18.27 40.14 61.13
C LEU A 15 17.41 40.12 59.84
N ILE A 16 17.94 40.60 58.72
CA ILE A 16 17.35 40.49 57.37
C ILE A 16 17.68 39.10 56.76
N GLY A 17 18.74 38.45 57.25
CA GLY A 17 19.12 37.07 56.97
C GLY A 17 18.59 36.06 57.98
N VAL A 18 17.67 36.47 58.87
CA VAL A 18 16.68 35.52 59.38
C VAL A 18 15.78 35.29 58.18
N ASP A 19 16.05 34.19 57.48
CA ASP A 19 15.17 33.66 56.45
C ASP A 19 13.72 33.95 56.86
N ALA A 20 12.97 34.57 55.95
CA ALA A 20 11.52 34.40 55.95
C ALA A 20 11.29 32.95 56.34
N LEU A 21 10.62 32.72 57.47
CA LEU A 21 10.21 31.39 57.92
C LEU A 21 9.50 30.76 56.73
N ALA A 22 10.26 30.05 55.89
CA ALA A 22 9.75 29.28 54.79
C ALA A 22 8.94 28.24 55.54
N VAL A 23 7.62 28.42 55.54
CA VAL A 23 6.72 27.55 56.29
C VAL A 23 7.06 26.15 55.83
N ASN A 24 7.65 25.38 56.73
CA ASN A 24 8.43 24.20 56.35
C ASN A 24 7.44 23.20 55.75
N GLN A 25 7.45 23.10 54.42
CA GLN A 25 6.45 22.33 53.70
C GLN A 25 6.69 20.85 54.02
N ILE A 26 5.65 20.14 54.47
CA ILE A 26 5.77 18.76 54.92
C ILE A 26 6.22 17.91 53.72
N GLU A 27 7.38 17.28 53.83
CA GLU A 27 7.94 16.49 52.73
C GLU A 27 7.12 15.21 52.53
N THR A 28 6.36 15.15 51.43
CA THR A 28 5.65 13.97 50.97
C THR A 28 6.03 13.68 49.51
N PRO A 29 7.19 13.05 49.26
CA PRO A 29 7.73 12.87 47.91
C PRO A 29 6.84 11.93 47.07
N ARG A 30 6.20 12.47 46.03
CA ARG A 30 5.29 11.70 45.17
C ARG A 30 5.98 11.27 43.89
N MET A 31 6.10 9.95 43.73
CA MET A 31 6.85 9.35 42.66
C MET A 31 5.95 8.72 41.61
N ARG A 32 6.31 8.88 40.35
CA ARG A 32 5.73 8.15 39.23
C ARG A 32 6.37 6.77 39.17
N ARG A 33 5.57 5.71 39.22
CA ARG A 33 6.03 4.33 39.15
C ARG A 33 6.05 3.84 37.70
N PHE A 34 7.03 3.00 37.39
CA PHE A 34 7.12 2.27 36.13
C PHE A 34 7.38 0.79 36.43
N GLY A 35 6.43 -0.05 36.05
CA GLY A 35 6.50 -1.49 36.12
C GLY A 35 6.06 -2.14 34.79
N PRO A 36 5.62 -3.40 34.82
CA PRO A 36 5.22 -4.11 33.62
C PRO A 36 4.05 -3.47 32.85
N VAL A 37 3.17 -2.74 33.54
CA VAL A 37 2.05 -2.03 32.90
C VAL A 37 2.56 -0.88 32.03
N GLU A 38 3.60 -0.19 32.47
CA GLU A 38 4.24 0.91 31.73
C GLU A 38 5.25 0.40 30.67
N GLY A 39 5.45 -0.91 30.55
CA GLY A 39 6.34 -1.55 29.57
C GLY A 39 7.71 -1.98 30.10
N LEU A 40 7.95 -1.90 31.42
CA LEU A 40 9.20 -2.40 32.02
C LEU A 40 9.22 -3.94 32.00
N PRO A 41 10.30 -4.60 31.53
CA PRO A 41 10.30 -6.05 31.34
C PRO A 41 10.25 -6.85 32.64
N SER A 42 10.78 -6.31 33.74
CA SER A 42 10.75 -6.92 35.07
C SER A 42 10.59 -5.85 36.15
N ARG A 43 10.04 -6.25 37.30
CA ARG A 43 9.95 -5.39 38.49
C ARG A 43 11.26 -5.30 39.29
N MET A 44 12.24 -6.14 39.00
CA MET A 44 13.55 -6.07 39.64
C MET A 44 14.49 -5.22 38.79
N VAL A 45 14.83 -4.03 39.29
CA VAL A 45 15.75 -3.08 38.65
C VAL A 45 17.01 -2.97 39.50
N LEU A 46 18.14 -3.43 38.95
CA LEU A 46 19.39 -3.62 39.69
C LEU A 46 20.35 -2.43 39.56
N ALA A 47 20.35 -1.76 38.40
CA ALA A 47 21.19 -0.60 38.14
C ALA A 47 20.49 0.39 37.20
N LEU A 48 20.79 1.67 37.41
CA LEU A 48 20.33 2.78 36.60
C LEU A 48 21.52 3.54 36.01
N ALA A 49 21.37 4.07 34.80
CA ALA A 49 22.28 5.12 34.31
C ALA A 49 21.57 6.09 33.38
N GLN A 50 22.13 7.29 33.25
CA GLN A 50 21.72 8.25 32.23
C GLN A 50 22.81 8.38 31.17
N ASP A 51 22.45 8.21 29.91
CA ASP A 51 23.41 8.32 28.82
C ASP A 51 23.72 9.77 28.42
N ARG A 52 24.72 10.00 27.54
CA ARG A 52 25.13 11.37 27.17
C ARG A 52 24.04 12.10 26.39
N GLN A 53 23.15 11.40 25.71
CA GLN A 53 21.99 11.97 25.06
C GLN A 53 20.93 12.41 26.08
N GLY A 54 20.80 11.70 27.19
CA GLY A 54 19.91 12.02 28.30
C GLY A 54 18.88 10.92 28.59
N TYR A 55 18.88 9.81 27.85
CA TYR A 55 17.99 8.68 28.09
C TYR A 55 18.31 8.02 29.42
N ILE A 56 17.28 7.51 30.10
CA ILE A 56 17.42 6.73 31.33
C ILE A 56 17.44 5.26 30.97
N TRP A 57 18.43 4.54 31.46
CA TRP A 57 18.64 3.11 31.26
C TRP A 57 18.43 2.37 32.56
N ALA A 58 17.78 1.20 32.48
CA ALA A 58 17.52 0.33 33.60
C ALA A 58 17.95 -1.11 33.27
N ALA A 59 18.89 -1.64 34.05
CA ALA A 59 19.23 -3.06 34.06
C ALA A 59 18.17 -3.80 34.88
N THR A 60 17.54 -4.79 34.25
CA THR A 60 16.48 -5.57 34.89
C THR A 60 16.80 -7.06 34.83
N SER A 61 16.07 -7.84 35.64
CA SER A 61 16.21 -9.29 35.64
C SER A 61 15.70 -9.99 34.37
N ASP A 62 15.01 -9.28 33.45
CA ASP A 62 14.49 -9.83 32.20
C ASP A 62 14.70 -8.89 30.99
N GLY A 63 15.86 -8.25 30.93
CA GLY A 63 16.32 -7.45 29.80
C GLY A 63 16.83 -6.07 30.21
N LEU A 64 17.27 -5.31 29.20
CA LEU A 64 17.67 -3.92 29.34
C LEU A 64 16.51 -3.02 28.90
N ALA A 65 16.18 -2.01 29.69
CA ALA A 65 15.15 -1.03 29.34
C ALA A 65 15.73 0.38 29.20
N ARG A 66 15.19 1.18 28.28
CA ARG A 66 15.53 2.59 28.08
C ARG A 66 14.25 3.43 28.03
N TYR A 67 14.20 4.49 28.82
CA TYR A 67 13.10 5.45 28.85
C TYR A 67 13.50 6.74 28.10
N ASP A 68 12.64 7.19 27.20
CA ASP A 68 12.83 8.40 26.36
C ASP A 68 12.02 9.61 26.84
N GLY A 69 11.28 9.48 27.96
CA GLY A 69 10.35 10.49 28.45
C GLY A 69 8.89 10.17 28.12
N ILE A 70 8.62 9.42 27.04
CA ILE A 70 7.27 9.06 26.61
C ILE A 70 7.00 7.56 26.87
N GLY A 71 7.95 6.69 26.53
CA GLY A 71 7.81 5.24 26.62
C GLY A 71 9.12 4.50 26.87
N LEU A 72 8.99 3.19 27.08
CA LEU A 72 10.11 2.27 27.33
C LEU A 72 10.42 1.47 26.06
N GLN A 73 11.69 1.46 25.66
CA GLN A 73 12.24 0.51 24.71
C GLN A 73 12.96 -0.60 25.48
N VAL A 74 12.72 -1.86 25.09
CA VAL A 74 13.26 -3.03 25.78
C VAL A 74 14.10 -3.87 24.81
N TRP A 75 15.29 -4.28 25.25
CA TRP A 75 16.13 -5.26 24.56
C TRP A 75 16.12 -6.57 25.35
N ARG A 76 15.78 -7.67 24.65
CA ARG A 76 15.78 -9.04 25.16
C ARG A 76 16.62 -9.93 24.27
N HIS A 77 17.16 -10.97 24.87
CA HIS A 77 18.02 -11.95 24.22
C HIS A 77 17.20 -12.75 23.21
N ASP A 78 17.70 -12.82 21.99
CA ASP A 78 17.20 -13.70 20.96
C ASP A 78 18.32 -14.70 20.60
N PRO A 79 18.18 -15.99 20.96
CA PRO A 79 19.17 -17.01 20.63
C PRO A 79 19.45 -17.16 19.13
N ALA A 80 18.54 -16.69 18.26
CA ALA A 80 18.70 -16.74 16.81
C ALA A 80 19.40 -15.50 16.23
N ASP A 81 19.49 -14.38 16.97
CA ASP A 81 20.20 -13.16 16.54
C ASP A 81 21.40 -12.87 17.45
N PRO A 82 22.65 -13.12 16.98
CA PRO A 82 23.85 -12.84 17.77
C PRO A 82 24.07 -11.35 18.07
N ARG A 83 23.34 -10.45 17.39
CA ARG A 83 23.38 -8.99 17.63
C ARG A 83 22.40 -8.56 18.72
N SER A 84 21.57 -9.47 19.23
CA SER A 84 20.72 -9.23 20.38
C SER A 84 21.56 -9.12 21.67
N ILE A 85 20.94 -8.63 22.74
CA ILE A 85 21.57 -8.56 24.06
C ILE A 85 22.08 -9.95 24.48
N PRO A 86 23.29 -10.09 25.06
CA PRO A 86 23.88 -11.39 25.39
C PRO A 86 23.04 -12.28 26.32
N GLY A 87 22.26 -11.67 27.20
CA GLY A 87 21.40 -12.37 28.17
C GLY A 87 20.40 -11.42 28.82
N ASN A 88 19.34 -11.98 29.41
CA ASN A 88 18.24 -11.21 29.97
C ASN A 88 18.47 -10.77 31.43
N GLN A 89 19.24 -11.52 32.22
CA GLN A 89 19.51 -11.15 33.62
C GLN A 89 20.62 -10.10 33.65
N VAL A 90 20.27 -8.83 33.43
CA VAL A 90 21.24 -7.73 33.41
C VAL A 90 21.52 -7.27 34.83
N GLU A 91 22.73 -7.50 35.31
CA GLU A 91 23.15 -7.22 36.69
C GLU A 91 23.66 -5.79 36.87
N THR A 92 24.34 -5.27 35.85
CA THR A 92 25.00 -3.97 35.92
C THR A 92 25.08 -3.33 34.53
N LEU A 93 25.15 -2.00 34.50
CA LEU A 93 25.32 -1.25 33.27
C LEU A 93 26.20 -0.01 33.48
N LEU A 94 26.89 0.40 32.42
CA LEU A 94 27.77 1.57 32.41
C LEU A 94 27.65 2.29 31.08
N VAL A 95 27.49 3.62 31.12
CA VAL A 95 27.66 4.47 29.95
C VAL A 95 29.08 5.03 29.93
N ASP A 96 29.85 4.72 28.88
CA ASP A 96 31.22 5.20 28.75
C ASP A 96 31.34 6.61 28.15
N ASP A 97 32.56 7.14 28.12
CA ASP A 97 32.90 8.44 27.55
C ASP A 97 32.54 8.61 26.06
N ARG A 98 32.43 7.50 25.31
CA ARG A 98 32.01 7.44 23.90
C ARG A 98 30.51 7.24 23.73
N ASP A 99 29.73 7.38 24.81
CA ASP A 99 28.28 7.17 24.86
C ASP A 99 27.86 5.73 24.52
N ARG A 100 28.73 4.74 24.70
CA ARG A 100 28.42 3.31 24.51
C ARG A 100 27.86 2.74 25.82
N VAL A 101 26.85 1.88 25.74
CA VAL A 101 26.21 1.25 26.91
C VAL A 101 26.78 -0.15 27.08
N TRP A 102 27.60 -0.34 28.10
CA TRP A 102 28.15 -1.63 28.50
C TRP A 102 27.23 -2.29 29.51
N ILE A 103 27.10 -3.61 29.43
CA ILE A 103 26.28 -4.39 30.35
C ILE A 103 26.99 -5.67 30.79
N GLY A 104 26.78 -6.03 32.05
CA GLY A 104 27.07 -7.36 32.57
C GLY A 104 25.77 -8.12 32.74
N ALA A 105 25.68 -9.31 32.14
CA ALA A 105 24.53 -10.20 32.31
C ALA A 105 24.96 -11.53 32.92
N ASN A 106 24.13 -12.06 33.82
CA ASN A 106 24.42 -13.30 34.52
C ASN A 106 24.54 -14.47 33.53
N GLY A 107 25.61 -15.26 33.66
CA GLY A 107 25.90 -16.42 32.80
C GLY A 107 26.17 -16.08 31.32
N SER A 108 26.36 -14.82 30.97
CA SER A 108 26.51 -14.35 29.58
C SER A 108 27.77 -13.51 29.40
N PRO A 109 28.33 -13.40 28.18
CA PRO A 109 29.42 -12.49 27.91
C PRO A 109 29.05 -11.03 28.18
N VAL A 110 30.06 -10.21 28.47
CA VAL A 110 29.88 -8.75 28.54
C VAL A 110 29.41 -8.25 27.18
N GLY A 111 28.34 -7.46 27.19
CA GLY A 111 27.79 -6.84 25.99
C GLY A 111 28.06 -5.34 25.97
N MET A 112 28.20 -4.77 24.78
CA MET A 112 28.20 -3.33 24.58
C MET A 112 27.25 -2.99 23.43
N LEU A 113 26.35 -2.04 23.68
CA LEU A 113 25.54 -1.38 22.67
C LEU A 113 26.24 -0.09 22.24
N ASP A 114 26.43 0.07 20.93
CA ASP A 114 27.09 1.24 20.37
C ASP A 114 26.31 2.55 20.63
N ALA A 115 26.94 3.70 20.36
CA ALA A 115 26.32 5.02 20.55
C ALA A 115 25.12 5.29 19.62
N GLY A 116 25.04 4.59 18.48
CA GLY A 116 23.90 4.60 17.56
C GLY A 116 22.77 3.64 17.96
N ARG A 117 22.93 2.87 19.04
CA ARG A 117 21.92 2.00 19.67
C ARG A 117 21.35 0.93 18.74
N LYS A 118 22.16 0.37 17.85
CA LYS A 118 21.72 -0.63 16.87
C LYS A 118 21.92 -2.06 17.33
N ASP A 119 23.17 -2.48 17.43
CA ASP A 119 23.54 -3.88 17.63
C ASP A 119 24.36 -4.03 18.91
N PHE A 120 24.19 -5.14 19.62
CA PHE A 120 25.08 -5.52 20.71
C PHE A 120 26.33 -6.21 20.16
N VAL A 121 27.49 -5.75 20.60
CA VAL A 121 28.77 -6.44 20.41
C VAL A 121 29.10 -7.19 21.70
N GLN A 122 29.43 -8.47 21.56
CA GLN A 122 29.81 -9.33 22.68
C GLN A 122 31.33 -9.42 22.76
N PHE A 123 31.87 -9.57 23.98
CA PHE A 123 33.31 -9.72 24.21
C PHE A 123 33.63 -11.02 24.97
N PRO A 124 33.61 -12.18 24.28
CA PRO A 124 33.93 -13.47 24.88
C PRO A 124 35.33 -13.51 25.51
N GLU A 125 36.29 -12.77 24.98
CA GLU A 125 37.66 -12.70 25.51
C GLU A 125 37.71 -12.18 26.96
N ILE A 126 36.73 -11.33 27.33
CA ILE A 126 36.56 -10.90 28.72
C ILE A 126 36.12 -12.09 29.56
N THR A 127 35.12 -12.85 29.13
CA THR A 127 34.59 -13.99 29.89
C THR A 127 35.61 -15.12 30.03
N GLU A 128 36.47 -15.32 29.04
CA GLU A 128 37.56 -16.31 29.10
C GLU A 128 38.61 -15.95 30.17
N THR A 129 38.91 -14.65 30.33
CA THR A 129 39.95 -14.18 31.26
C THR A 129 39.38 -13.85 32.65
N CYS A 130 38.18 -13.29 32.68
CA CYS A 130 37.46 -12.76 33.83
C CYS A 130 36.35 -13.74 34.20
N VAL A 131 36.75 -14.83 34.83
CA VAL A 131 35.83 -15.91 35.24
C VAL A 131 34.85 -15.41 36.29
N GLY A 132 33.57 -15.75 36.19
CA GLY A 132 32.54 -15.39 37.18
C GLY A 132 31.47 -14.46 36.63
N GLN A 133 30.49 -14.13 37.46
CA GLN A 133 29.42 -13.19 37.12
C GLN A 133 29.94 -11.76 37.17
N VAL A 134 29.53 -10.92 36.21
CA VAL A 134 29.90 -9.50 36.20
C VAL A 134 28.90 -8.70 37.03
N TRP A 135 29.33 -8.21 38.18
CA TRP A 135 28.50 -7.45 39.12
C TRP A 135 28.72 -5.95 39.05
N SER A 136 29.87 -5.51 38.53
CA SER A 136 30.19 -4.08 38.47
C SER A 136 31.03 -3.74 37.24
N LEU A 137 30.75 -2.57 36.66
CA LEU A 137 31.49 -1.99 35.56
C LEU A 137 31.89 -0.55 35.90
N ALA A 138 33.12 -0.17 35.56
CA ALA A 138 33.59 1.21 35.69
C ALA A 138 34.53 1.58 34.54
N GLN A 139 34.62 2.87 34.23
CA GLN A 139 35.60 3.39 33.27
C GLN A 139 36.62 4.25 33.99
N ALA A 140 37.89 3.86 33.93
CA ALA A 140 38.99 4.63 34.50
C ALA A 140 40.22 4.54 33.59
N GLN A 141 40.92 5.67 33.41
CA GLN A 141 42.16 5.77 32.63
C GLN A 141 42.02 5.23 31.19
N GLY A 142 40.85 5.45 30.55
CA GLY A 142 40.58 5.02 29.18
C GLY A 142 40.33 3.52 28.99
N ALA A 143 40.29 2.74 30.08
CA ALA A 143 39.99 1.31 30.07
C ALA A 143 38.63 1.02 30.73
N ILE A 144 38.02 -0.09 30.32
CA ILE A 144 36.84 -0.65 30.99
C ILE A 144 37.32 -1.63 32.07
N TRP A 145 36.86 -1.41 33.28
CA TRP A 145 37.12 -2.25 34.44
C TRP A 145 35.90 -3.10 34.75
N ILE A 146 36.14 -4.39 34.98
CA ILE A 146 35.11 -5.40 35.17
C ILE A 146 35.33 -6.04 36.53
N GLY A 147 34.36 -5.88 37.43
CA GLY A 147 34.31 -6.51 38.73
C GLY A 147 33.46 -7.76 38.69
N THR A 148 33.98 -8.86 39.25
CA THR A 148 33.33 -10.17 39.19
C THR A 148 32.97 -10.73 40.57
N SER A 149 32.11 -11.75 40.60
CA SER A 149 31.68 -12.45 41.83
C SER A 149 32.81 -13.14 42.58
N ASP A 150 33.75 -13.74 41.86
CA ASP A 150 34.81 -14.64 42.37
C ASP A 150 36.06 -14.66 41.45
N GLY A 151 36.03 -13.89 40.36
CA GLY A 151 37.10 -13.78 39.36
C GLY A 151 38.15 -12.71 39.64
N GLY A 152 37.95 -11.89 40.67
CA GLY A 152 38.73 -10.69 40.90
C GLY A 152 38.31 -9.53 40.00
N LEU A 153 39.29 -8.68 39.71
CA LEU A 153 39.12 -7.47 38.91
C LEU A 153 39.77 -7.68 37.55
N CYS A 154 39.13 -7.19 36.50
CA CYS A 154 39.67 -7.20 35.16
C CYS A 154 39.76 -5.81 34.55
N ARG A 155 40.77 -5.61 33.70
CA ARG A 155 40.95 -4.40 32.88
C ARG A 155 40.95 -4.78 31.41
N ARG A 156 40.04 -4.19 30.63
CA ARG A 156 40.05 -4.26 29.18
C ARG A 156 40.48 -2.92 28.58
N GLU A 157 41.58 -2.94 27.86
CA GLU A 157 42.07 -1.81 27.08
C GLU A 157 41.33 -1.68 25.74
N GLU A 158 41.37 -0.50 25.12
CA GLU A 158 40.70 -0.27 23.83
C GLU A 158 41.30 -1.13 22.69
N ASN A 159 42.57 -1.52 22.80
CA ASN A 159 43.23 -2.44 21.86
C ASN A 159 42.74 -3.91 21.98
N GLY A 160 41.81 -4.19 22.91
CA GLY A 160 41.26 -5.53 23.15
C GLY A 160 42.02 -6.36 24.18
N ARG A 161 43.17 -5.88 24.70
CA ARG A 161 43.92 -6.60 25.73
C ARG A 161 43.13 -6.64 27.04
N VAL A 162 42.93 -7.85 27.57
CA VAL A 162 42.31 -8.09 28.88
C VAL A 162 43.38 -8.51 29.87
N THR A 163 43.38 -7.92 31.07
CA THR A 163 44.30 -8.26 32.17
C THR A 163 43.50 -8.53 33.44
N ALA A 164 43.66 -9.70 34.04
CA ALA A 164 43.04 -10.06 35.31
C ALA A 164 43.95 -9.77 36.50
N PHE A 165 43.35 -9.31 37.60
CA PHE A 165 43.97 -9.04 38.89
C PHE A 165 43.27 -9.90 39.93
N ARG A 166 44.00 -10.88 40.47
CA ARG A 166 43.52 -11.79 41.50
C ARG A 166 43.84 -11.27 42.89
N ALA A 167 43.07 -11.72 43.88
CA ALA A 167 43.26 -11.36 45.26
C ALA A 167 44.61 -11.86 45.78
N THR A 168 45.30 -10.97 46.47
CA THR A 168 46.50 -11.25 47.25
C THR A 168 46.28 -10.71 48.66
N PRO A 169 45.47 -11.39 49.49
CA PRO A 169 45.04 -10.87 50.80
C PRO A 169 46.21 -10.53 51.73
N ASP A 170 47.32 -11.25 51.61
CA ASP A 170 48.53 -11.06 52.41
C ASP A 170 49.42 -9.90 51.91
N ALA A 171 49.24 -9.44 50.67
CA ALA A 171 50.00 -8.33 50.09
C ALA A 171 49.34 -6.98 50.44
N PRO A 172 50.03 -6.06 51.14
CA PRO A 172 49.46 -4.79 51.56
C PRO A 172 49.09 -3.85 50.39
N ASP A 173 49.77 -4.01 49.25
CA ASP A 173 49.53 -3.30 47.99
C ASP A 173 48.71 -4.13 46.98
N GLY A 174 48.12 -5.23 47.45
CA GLY A 174 47.31 -6.18 46.68
C GLY A 174 45.80 -6.06 46.90
N LEU A 175 45.04 -6.65 45.99
CA LEU A 175 43.59 -6.74 46.06
C LEU A 175 43.18 -7.70 47.21
N PRO A 176 42.34 -7.29 48.17
CA PRO A 176 42.05 -8.08 49.37
C PRO A 176 41.04 -9.21 49.16
N SER A 177 40.27 -9.19 48.08
CA SER A 177 39.24 -10.20 47.78
C SER A 177 38.96 -10.24 46.29
N ASP A 178 38.65 -11.44 45.79
CA ASP A 178 38.28 -11.66 44.39
C ASP A 178 36.81 -11.28 44.11
N THR A 179 36.01 -11.05 45.16
CA THR A 179 34.62 -10.64 45.04
C THR A 179 34.53 -9.12 44.98
N ILE A 180 34.23 -8.60 43.79
CA ILE A 180 34.12 -7.16 43.51
C ILE A 180 32.64 -6.79 43.40
N LEU A 181 32.16 -5.98 44.35
CA LEU A 181 30.72 -5.70 44.52
C LEU A 181 30.29 -4.40 43.85
N SER A 182 31.13 -3.36 43.91
CA SER A 182 30.82 -2.04 43.34
C SER A 182 32.10 -1.33 42.96
N MET A 183 32.06 -0.50 41.93
CA MET A 183 33.19 0.32 41.53
C MET A 183 32.72 1.71 41.12
N VAL A 184 33.54 2.72 41.40
CA VAL A 184 33.29 4.07 40.92
C VAL A 184 34.61 4.77 40.63
N THR A 185 34.58 5.71 39.70
CA THR A 185 35.73 6.53 39.36
C THR A 185 35.55 7.93 39.93
N ASP A 186 36.54 8.40 40.67
CA ASP A 186 36.50 9.74 41.24
C ASP A 186 36.84 10.82 40.20
N ALA A 187 36.69 12.09 40.58
CA ALA A 187 36.97 13.23 39.70
C ALA A 187 38.44 13.32 39.25
N ARG A 188 39.37 12.62 39.93
CA ARG A 188 40.79 12.55 39.57
C ARG A 188 41.09 11.37 38.63
N GLY A 189 40.08 10.59 38.25
CA GLY A 189 40.23 9.42 37.39
C GLY A 189 40.75 8.17 38.11
N ARG A 190 40.78 8.16 39.46
CA ARG A 190 41.17 6.99 40.24
C ARG A 190 39.99 6.04 40.41
N LEU A 191 40.29 4.74 40.36
CA LEU A 191 39.29 3.70 40.50
C LEU A 191 39.14 3.30 41.96
N TRP A 192 37.93 3.42 42.51
CA TRP A 192 37.56 2.94 43.83
C TRP A 192 36.80 1.63 43.68
N ILE A 193 37.17 0.65 44.50
CA ILE A 193 36.79 -0.75 44.36
C ILE A 193 36.28 -1.23 45.72
N ALA A 194 34.99 -1.52 45.77
CA ALA A 194 34.35 -2.16 46.91
C ALA A 194 34.44 -3.68 46.76
N THR A 195 34.96 -4.34 47.80
CA THR A 195 35.20 -5.78 47.80
C THR A 195 34.49 -6.45 48.97
N ALA A 196 34.39 -7.78 48.96
CA ALA A 196 33.89 -8.52 50.13
C ALA A 196 34.78 -8.39 51.38
N SER A 197 36.00 -7.87 51.26
CA SER A 197 36.98 -7.71 52.34
C SER A 197 37.49 -6.27 52.49
N GLY A 198 36.67 -5.28 52.18
CA GLY A 198 36.97 -3.86 52.42
C GLY A 198 37.01 -2.99 51.16
N LEU A 199 37.44 -1.74 51.35
CA LEU A 199 37.55 -0.72 50.30
C LEU A 199 38.98 -0.57 49.80
N VAL A 200 39.13 -0.49 48.48
CA VAL A 200 40.42 -0.32 47.81
C VAL A 200 40.35 0.84 46.83
N MET A 201 41.40 1.63 46.77
CA MET A 201 41.62 2.63 45.73
C MET A 201 42.80 2.20 44.86
N ARG A 202 42.66 2.28 43.54
CA ARG A 202 43.77 2.07 42.61
C ARG A 202 44.48 3.40 42.33
N ASP A 203 45.77 3.45 42.64
CA ASP A 203 46.66 4.58 42.33
C ASP A 203 47.78 4.10 41.42
N GLY A 204 47.71 4.49 40.14
CA GLY A 204 48.53 3.91 39.08
C GLY A 204 48.36 2.39 38.99
N GLU A 205 49.45 1.64 39.25
CA GLU A 205 49.46 0.17 39.24
C GLU A 205 49.26 -0.47 40.63
N ARG A 206 49.25 0.34 41.71
CA ARG A 206 49.14 -0.16 43.09
C ARG A 206 47.69 -0.18 43.57
N PHE A 207 47.35 -1.18 44.39
CA PHE A 207 46.12 -1.18 45.16
C PHE A 207 46.39 -0.63 46.56
N VAL A 208 45.65 0.40 46.95
CA VAL A 208 45.77 1.05 48.27
C VAL A 208 44.52 0.70 49.07
N ARG A 209 44.68 -0.11 50.12
CA ARG A 209 43.59 -0.46 51.04
C ARG A 209 43.25 0.74 51.93
N ILE A 210 41.97 1.08 52.01
CA ILE A 210 41.49 2.27 52.70
C ILE A 210 40.95 1.88 54.07
N ALA A 211 41.61 2.40 55.12
CA ALA A 211 41.27 2.14 56.52
C ALA A 211 40.98 0.64 56.82
N PRO A 212 41.89 -0.29 56.49
CA PRO A 212 41.63 -1.74 56.52
C PRO A 212 41.24 -2.29 57.90
N THR A 213 41.60 -1.60 58.98
CA THR A 213 41.19 -1.96 60.35
C THR A 213 39.74 -1.58 60.65
N GLN A 214 39.27 -0.44 60.10
CA GLN A 214 37.91 0.06 60.30
C GLN A 214 36.91 -0.56 59.31
N LEU A 215 37.32 -0.78 58.06
CA LEU A 215 36.54 -1.42 56.99
C LEU A 215 37.05 -2.84 56.68
N SER A 216 37.11 -3.70 57.69
CA SER A 216 37.49 -5.11 57.56
C SER A 216 36.32 -6.02 57.12
N THR A 217 35.32 -5.48 56.42
CA THR A 217 34.10 -6.19 56.05
C THR A 217 33.66 -5.87 54.63
N ALA A 218 32.63 -6.55 54.14
CA ALA A 218 32.10 -6.35 52.81
C ALA A 218 31.62 -4.90 52.61
N VAL A 219 32.18 -4.25 51.60
CA VAL A 219 31.68 -2.98 51.08
C VAL A 219 30.79 -3.32 49.90
N LEU A 220 29.51 -2.97 50.00
CA LEU A 220 28.48 -3.44 49.07
C LEU A 220 28.22 -2.43 47.94
N LYS A 221 28.26 -1.13 48.25
CA LYS A 221 27.93 -0.07 47.29
C LYS A 221 28.81 1.16 47.50
N LEU A 222 29.15 1.81 46.40
CA LEU A 222 29.85 3.10 46.37
C LEU A 222 29.02 4.11 45.59
N SER A 223 28.94 5.34 46.09
CA SER A 223 28.38 6.46 45.33
C SER A 223 29.18 7.73 45.56
N LYS A 224 29.24 8.57 44.53
CA LYS A 224 30.01 9.83 44.56
C LYS A 224 29.10 11.00 44.90
N ASP A 225 29.63 11.93 45.69
CA ASP A 225 29.02 13.22 45.99
C ASP A 225 29.63 14.29 45.06
N PRO A 226 28.85 15.28 44.59
CA PRO A 226 29.36 16.42 43.82
C PRO A 226 30.57 17.16 44.42
N ASP A 227 30.73 17.17 45.74
CA ASP A 227 31.87 17.80 46.44
C ASP A 227 33.19 16.97 46.37
N GLY A 228 33.13 15.77 45.80
CA GLY A 228 34.25 14.83 45.71
C GLY A 228 34.37 13.85 46.87
N THR A 229 33.46 13.91 47.85
CA THR A 229 33.30 12.90 48.89
C THR A 229 32.79 11.60 48.27
N LEU A 230 33.26 10.46 48.79
CA LEU A 230 32.81 9.14 48.37
C LEU A 230 32.01 8.50 49.50
N TRP A 231 30.76 8.14 49.23
CA TRP A 231 29.92 7.39 50.16
C TRP A 231 30.16 5.90 50.03
N VAL A 232 30.23 5.22 51.18
CA VAL A 232 30.66 3.83 51.31
C VAL A 232 29.60 3.06 52.11
N GLY A 233 28.74 2.33 51.41
CA GLY A 233 27.75 1.44 52.03
C GLY A 233 28.37 0.07 52.33
N SER A 234 28.54 -0.26 53.61
CA SER A 234 29.10 -1.55 54.05
C SER A 234 28.05 -2.45 54.68
N SER A 235 28.41 -3.70 54.99
CA SER A 235 27.59 -4.61 55.80
C SER A 235 27.41 -4.15 57.26
N LYS A 236 28.25 -3.22 57.75
CA LYS A 236 28.26 -2.68 59.12
C LYS A 236 27.71 -1.26 59.25
N GLY A 237 27.23 -0.67 58.16
CA GLY A 237 26.68 0.68 58.14
C GLY A 237 27.24 1.55 57.01
N LEU A 238 26.84 2.82 57.03
CA LEU A 238 27.22 3.84 56.05
C LEU A 238 28.42 4.68 56.53
N TYR A 239 29.41 4.85 55.66
CA TYR A 239 30.60 5.65 55.88
C TYR A 239 30.80 6.66 54.75
N ARG A 240 31.70 7.62 54.94
CA ARG A 240 32.18 8.52 53.89
C ARG A 240 33.70 8.59 53.87
N VAL A 241 34.27 8.71 52.68
CA VAL A 241 35.67 9.04 52.49
C VAL A 241 35.74 10.49 52.03
N THR A 242 36.36 11.33 52.85
CA THR A 242 36.49 12.77 52.57
C THR A 242 37.39 13.01 51.36
N THR A 243 37.39 14.24 50.84
CA THR A 243 38.28 14.65 49.74
C THR A 243 39.78 14.54 50.08
N ALA A 244 40.11 14.49 51.37
CA ALA A 244 41.45 14.22 51.92
C ALA A 244 41.80 12.72 51.97
N GLY A 245 40.85 11.82 51.65
CA GLY A 245 41.04 10.37 51.68
C GLY A 245 40.86 9.74 53.07
N VAL A 246 40.29 10.47 54.03
CA VAL A 246 40.03 9.97 55.40
C VAL A 246 38.66 9.32 55.46
N LEU A 247 38.60 8.11 56.02
CA LEU A 247 37.34 7.43 56.29
C LEU A 247 36.71 7.94 57.60
N GLU A 248 35.44 8.30 57.53
CA GLU A 248 34.62 8.70 58.68
C GLU A 248 33.27 7.95 58.66
N PRO A 249 32.68 7.62 59.82
CA PRO A 249 31.29 7.17 59.85
C PRO A 249 30.37 8.27 59.31
N SER A 250 29.22 7.87 58.74
CA SER A 250 28.21 8.84 58.35
C SER A 250 27.80 9.70 59.57
N PRO A 251 27.65 11.02 59.40
CA PRO A 251 27.28 11.91 60.51
C PRO A 251 25.82 11.75 60.94
N TRP A 252 25.03 10.94 60.23
CA TRP A 252 23.59 10.83 60.47
C TRP A 252 23.25 9.75 61.48
N ALA A 253 22.40 10.08 62.45
CA ALA A 253 21.81 9.10 63.35
C ALA A 253 21.01 8.05 62.56
N GLY A 254 21.14 6.77 62.95
CA GLY A 254 20.53 5.63 62.25
C GLY A 254 21.38 5.04 61.12
N SER A 255 22.46 5.71 60.70
CA SER A 255 23.29 5.28 59.56
C SER A 255 24.04 3.96 59.76
N ALA A 256 24.21 3.52 61.01
CA ALA A 256 24.79 2.22 61.34
C ALA A 256 23.90 1.02 60.94
N ALA A 257 22.58 1.22 60.82
CA ALA A 257 21.65 0.18 60.40
C ALA A 257 21.58 0.03 58.87
N VAL A 258 21.90 1.10 58.14
CA VAL A 258 21.79 1.17 56.69
C VAL A 258 22.92 0.41 56.01
N ARG A 259 22.57 -0.68 55.32
CA ARG A 259 23.52 -1.55 54.61
C ARG A 259 23.36 -1.36 53.11
N ALA A 260 24.47 -1.40 52.37
CA ALA A 260 24.44 -1.23 50.91
C ALA A 260 23.82 0.11 50.43
N GLY A 261 23.89 1.15 51.27
CA GLY A 261 23.30 2.46 50.95
C GLY A 261 23.95 3.14 49.74
N THR A 262 23.15 3.42 48.72
CA THR A 262 23.46 4.36 47.64
C THR A 262 23.03 5.75 48.08
N VAL A 263 23.99 6.68 48.21
CA VAL A 263 23.72 8.05 48.65
C VAL A 263 23.75 9.00 47.47
N VAL A 264 22.73 9.83 47.32
CA VAL A 264 22.61 10.88 46.30
C VAL A 264 22.32 12.20 46.98
N HIS A 265 23.13 13.21 46.65
CA HIS A 265 22.88 14.61 47.02
C HIS A 265 21.90 15.21 46.01
N ASP A 266 20.76 15.73 46.47
CA ASP A 266 19.74 16.33 45.61
C ASP A 266 19.98 17.82 45.33
N VAL A 267 19.19 18.37 44.40
CA VAL A 267 19.29 19.79 43.98
C VAL A 267 18.79 20.77 45.05
N HIS A 268 18.13 20.28 46.10
CA HIS A 268 17.62 21.07 47.22
C HIS A 268 18.59 21.09 48.40
N GLY A 269 19.79 20.52 48.25
CA GLY A 269 20.85 20.52 49.27
C GLY A 269 20.71 19.42 50.33
N GLY A 270 19.80 18.47 50.11
CA GLY A 270 19.59 17.34 51.00
C GLY A 270 20.14 16.03 50.44
N TYR A 271 20.10 14.98 51.25
CA TYR A 271 20.53 13.64 50.83
C TYR A 271 19.36 12.65 50.75
N TRP A 272 19.48 11.74 49.80
CA TRP A 272 18.65 10.53 49.69
C TRP A 272 19.54 9.31 49.80
N VAL A 273 19.06 8.30 50.51
CA VAL A 273 19.77 7.04 50.68
C VAL A 273 18.84 5.90 50.28
N GLY A 274 19.20 5.19 49.21
CA GLY A 274 18.52 3.95 48.83
C GLY A 274 19.28 2.75 49.35
N ALA A 275 18.60 1.85 50.04
CA ALA A 275 19.20 0.65 50.58
C ALA A 275 18.21 -0.53 50.55
N ALA A 276 18.73 -1.75 50.76
CA ALA A 276 17.89 -2.95 50.82
C ALA A 276 16.88 -2.89 51.97
N ASP A 277 17.23 -2.19 53.05
CA ASP A 277 16.44 -1.99 54.26
C ASP A 277 15.52 -0.75 54.21
N GLY A 278 15.49 -0.02 53.10
CA GLY A 278 14.52 1.06 52.91
C GLY A 278 14.99 2.19 52.02
N PHE A 279 14.18 3.24 51.98
CA PHE A 279 14.49 4.50 51.34
C PHE A 279 14.48 5.61 52.38
N PHE A 280 15.54 6.40 52.43
CA PHE A 280 15.75 7.38 53.50
C PHE A 280 16.03 8.77 52.94
N ARG A 281 15.66 9.77 53.73
CA ARG A 281 15.85 11.20 53.48
C ARG A 281 16.63 11.83 54.63
N VAL A 282 17.54 12.74 54.30
CA VAL A 282 18.16 13.67 55.24
C VAL A 282 18.00 15.08 54.70
N ALA A 283 17.06 15.85 55.23
CA ALA A 283 16.82 17.21 54.76
C ALA A 283 18.02 18.14 55.06
N PRO A 284 18.15 19.28 54.34
CA PRO A 284 19.25 20.21 54.59
C PRO A 284 19.32 20.60 56.06
N GLY A 285 20.48 20.41 56.70
CA GLY A 285 20.69 20.70 58.12
C GLY A 285 20.20 19.62 59.11
N GLU A 286 19.49 18.59 58.66
CA GLU A 286 19.12 17.45 59.51
C GLU A 286 20.32 16.55 59.81
N THR A 287 20.32 15.93 60.99
CA THR A 287 21.39 15.04 61.46
C THR A 287 20.92 13.59 61.64
N ALA A 288 19.72 13.24 61.16
CA ALA A 288 19.15 11.91 61.28
C ALA A 288 18.56 11.42 59.96
N LEU A 289 18.64 10.11 59.73
CA LEU A 289 17.97 9.47 58.60
C LEU A 289 16.48 9.27 58.91
N ARG A 290 15.64 9.79 58.03
CA ARG A 290 14.18 9.58 58.09
C ARG A 290 13.76 8.56 57.05
N VAL A 291 13.07 7.51 57.48
CA VAL A 291 12.50 6.49 56.58
C VAL A 291 11.34 7.10 55.80
N MET A 292 11.31 6.84 54.50
CA MET A 292 10.27 7.27 53.58
C MET A 292 9.30 6.11 53.32
N GLU A 293 8.25 6.02 54.14
CA GLU A 293 7.20 5.00 54.03
C GLU A 293 5.80 5.61 54.17
N GLY A 294 4.79 4.93 53.63
CA GLY A 294 3.40 5.40 53.67
C GLY A 294 3.24 6.79 53.06
N ASP A 295 2.50 7.66 53.74
CA ASP A 295 2.26 9.05 53.32
C ASP A 295 3.52 9.92 53.25
N ARG A 296 4.51 9.67 54.14
CA ARG A 296 5.83 10.35 54.11
C ARG A 296 6.76 9.78 53.04
N GLY A 297 6.40 8.65 52.43
CA GLY A 297 7.03 8.12 51.24
C GLY A 297 6.26 8.51 49.98
N SER A 298 6.26 7.62 49.00
CA SER A 298 5.50 7.77 47.75
C SER A 298 4.09 7.19 47.80
N GLY A 299 3.67 6.62 48.93
CA GLY A 299 2.43 5.85 49.10
C GLY A 299 2.52 4.37 48.74
N PHE A 300 3.46 3.98 47.88
CA PHE A 300 3.71 2.56 47.57
C PHE A 300 5.00 2.03 48.22
N LEU A 301 5.87 2.94 48.68
CA LEU A 301 7.06 2.56 49.42
C LEU A 301 6.69 2.13 50.84
N THR A 302 7.22 0.98 51.20
CA THR A 302 7.20 0.37 52.54
C THR A 302 8.62 0.25 53.05
N ALA A 303 8.80 0.05 54.36
CA ALA A 303 10.10 -0.31 54.94
C ALA A 303 10.79 -1.53 54.29
N HIS A 304 10.11 -2.31 53.44
CA HIS A 304 10.65 -3.53 52.81
C HIS A 304 10.70 -3.44 51.28
N SER A 305 10.50 -2.24 50.72
CA SER A 305 10.45 -2.07 49.27
C SER A 305 11.81 -2.25 48.59
N GLY A 306 12.91 -2.16 49.33
CA GLY A 306 14.29 -2.43 48.89
C GLY A 306 14.72 -1.60 47.68
N VAL A 307 15.43 -0.50 47.94
CA VAL A 307 15.97 0.37 46.88
C VAL A 307 17.41 -0.02 46.62
N LEU A 308 17.68 -0.52 45.40
CA LEU A 308 18.98 -1.07 45.01
C LEU A 308 19.89 -0.02 44.37
N ASP A 309 19.27 0.98 43.73
CA ASP A 309 20.00 2.07 43.09
C ASP A 309 19.19 3.36 43.13
N VAL A 310 19.90 4.48 43.26
CA VAL A 310 19.31 5.82 43.24
C VAL A 310 20.21 6.70 42.38
N MET A 311 19.60 7.47 41.48
CA MET A 311 20.32 8.37 40.60
C MET A 311 19.56 9.68 40.46
N GLN A 312 20.27 10.81 40.52
CA GLN A 312 19.73 12.09 40.08
C GLN A 312 20.03 12.31 38.59
N ASP A 313 19.00 12.63 37.80
CA ASP A 313 19.16 13.00 36.41
C ASP A 313 19.67 14.44 36.24
N ARG A 314 20.08 14.81 35.03
CA ARG A 314 20.57 16.17 34.72
C ARG A 314 19.54 17.30 34.91
N GLN A 315 18.25 16.97 35.02
CA GLN A 315 17.19 17.94 35.32
C GLN A 315 16.93 18.06 36.83
N GLY A 316 17.64 17.30 37.66
CA GLY A 316 17.49 17.30 39.11
C GLY A 316 16.42 16.33 39.63
N GLY A 317 15.74 15.59 38.76
CA GLY A 317 14.77 14.57 39.15
C GLY A 317 15.47 13.30 39.66
N LEU A 318 14.84 12.58 40.58
CA LEU A 318 15.41 11.39 41.20
C LEU A 318 14.78 10.12 40.64
N TRP A 319 15.61 9.17 40.28
CA TRP A 319 15.26 7.85 39.80
C TRP A 319 15.64 6.78 40.82
N LEU A 320 14.73 5.85 41.09
CA LEU A 320 14.93 4.74 42.00
C LEU A 320 14.80 3.41 41.24
N GLY A 321 15.74 2.50 41.44
CA GLY A 321 15.65 1.10 41.05
C GLY A 321 15.31 0.25 42.27
N MET A 322 14.24 -0.55 42.18
CA MET A 322 13.72 -1.33 43.31
C MET A 322 13.76 -2.83 43.04
N ILE A 323 13.83 -3.62 44.11
CA ILE A 323 13.93 -5.08 44.02
C ILE A 323 12.63 -5.74 43.50
N SER A 324 11.47 -5.22 43.90
CA SER A 324 10.17 -5.86 43.65
C SER A 324 9.12 -4.95 43.02
N GLN A 325 9.43 -3.67 42.85
CA GLN A 325 8.45 -2.65 42.50
C GLN A 325 8.68 -1.93 41.17
N GLY A 326 9.77 -2.23 40.46
CA GLY A 326 10.14 -1.61 39.20
C GLY A 326 11.08 -0.42 39.41
N MET A 327 10.89 0.63 38.59
CA MET A 327 11.57 1.91 38.80
C MET A 327 10.58 3.01 39.18
N ALA A 328 11.06 4.07 39.82
CA ALA A 328 10.24 5.22 40.16
C ALA A 328 10.97 6.54 39.87
N TYR A 329 10.20 7.59 39.58
CA TYR A 329 10.70 8.93 39.27
C TYR A 329 10.05 9.98 40.18
N LEU A 330 10.87 10.79 40.85
CA LEU A 330 10.46 11.96 41.62
C LEU A 330 10.86 13.22 40.83
N PRO A 331 9.92 14.09 40.42
CA PRO A 331 10.25 15.31 39.70
C PRO A 331 11.07 16.27 40.58
N PRO A 332 11.89 17.17 39.99
CA PRO A 332 12.73 18.09 40.75
C PRO A 332 11.93 19.04 41.65
N ASP A 333 10.72 19.46 41.26
CA ASP A 333 9.88 20.41 42.01
C ASP A 333 8.89 19.72 42.97
N TRP A 334 9.17 18.47 43.36
CA TRP A 334 8.26 17.62 44.16
C TRP A 334 7.82 18.24 45.50
N GLN A 335 8.62 19.13 46.10
CA GLN A 335 8.29 19.78 47.36
C GLN A 335 7.16 20.81 47.24
N ARG A 336 6.64 21.10 46.04
CA ARG A 336 5.56 22.08 45.83
C ARG A 336 4.25 21.71 46.51
N PHE A 337 3.98 20.42 46.67
CA PHE A 337 2.76 19.92 47.30
C PHE A 337 3.11 18.97 48.43
N SER A 338 2.52 19.22 49.60
CA SER A 338 2.39 18.23 50.65
C SER A 338 1.05 17.54 50.47
N THR A 339 1.02 16.22 50.38
CA THR A 339 -0.21 15.50 50.09
C THR A 339 -0.38 14.35 51.07
N PHE A 340 -1.62 14.09 51.47
CA PHE A 340 -1.96 13.06 52.44
C PHE A 340 -3.10 12.22 51.88
N PHE A 341 -2.99 10.89 51.94
CA PHE A 341 -4.00 9.95 51.47
C PHE A 341 -4.38 8.91 52.50
N GLU A 342 -3.73 8.86 53.65
CA GLU A 342 -4.10 7.95 54.72
C GLU A 342 -4.16 8.63 56.09
N THR A 343 -4.92 8.02 56.97
CA THR A 343 -4.91 8.32 58.39
C THR A 343 -4.93 7.01 59.16
N GLN A 344 -4.00 6.84 60.08
CA GLN A 344 -3.93 5.65 60.95
C GLN A 344 -3.97 4.32 60.15
N GLY A 345 -3.34 4.29 58.97
CA GLY A 345 -3.30 3.11 58.07
C GLY A 345 -4.58 2.85 57.26
N LYS A 346 -5.55 3.77 57.28
CA LYS A 346 -6.76 3.73 56.44
C LYS A 346 -6.70 4.81 55.36
N PRO A 347 -7.12 4.53 54.11
CA PRO A 347 -7.24 5.55 53.07
C PRO A 347 -8.21 6.67 53.47
N LEU A 348 -7.85 7.93 53.23
CA LEU A 348 -8.71 9.09 53.47
C LEU A 348 -9.95 9.10 52.58
N GLU A 349 -9.88 8.48 51.39
CA GLU A 349 -11.02 8.30 50.50
C GLU A 349 -12.20 7.63 51.21
N SER A 350 -11.94 6.69 52.13
CA SER A 350 -13.02 6.00 52.85
C SER A 350 -13.78 6.91 53.82
N LEU A 351 -13.21 8.07 54.19
CA LEU A 351 -13.83 9.00 55.12
C LEU A 351 -14.84 9.93 54.46
N TYR A 352 -14.90 10.00 53.12
CA TYR A 352 -15.68 10.99 52.37
C TYR A 352 -15.36 12.43 52.79
N LEU A 353 -14.27 12.99 52.27
CA LEU A 353 -13.83 14.36 52.57
C LEU A 353 -14.87 15.39 52.07
N VAL A 354 -15.34 16.29 52.96
CA VAL A 354 -16.42 17.23 52.64
C VAL A 354 -15.93 18.66 52.54
N ASN A 355 -15.34 19.22 53.59
CA ASN A 355 -14.98 20.65 53.70
C ASN A 355 -13.80 20.86 54.64
N VAL A 356 -13.13 22.02 54.55
CA VAL A 356 -11.98 22.41 55.37
C VAL A 356 -12.23 23.75 56.07
N ALA A 357 -11.62 23.95 57.24
CA ALA A 357 -11.54 25.23 57.92
C ALA A 357 -10.15 25.45 58.55
N ALA A 358 -9.76 26.72 58.74
CA ALA A 358 -8.55 27.09 59.46
C ALA A 358 -8.84 27.18 60.97
N ASP A 359 -7.95 26.64 61.80
CA ASP A 359 -7.98 26.67 63.26
C ASP A 359 -6.62 27.15 63.80
N GLY A 360 -6.46 28.47 63.94
CA GLY A 360 -5.15 29.07 64.19
C GLY A 360 -4.18 28.69 63.07
N GLU A 361 -3.01 28.16 63.42
CA GLU A 361 -2.01 27.68 62.44
C GLU A 361 -2.29 26.26 61.89
N ARG A 362 -3.44 25.66 62.27
CA ARG A 362 -3.81 24.28 61.91
C ARG A 362 -5.00 24.28 60.97
N PHE A 363 -5.33 23.10 60.44
CA PHE A 363 -6.52 22.89 59.62
C PHE A 363 -7.41 21.81 60.21
N LEU A 364 -8.72 22.04 60.10
CA LEU A 364 -9.76 21.06 60.37
C LEU A 364 -10.38 20.59 59.05
N VAL A 365 -10.60 19.29 58.93
CA VAL A 365 -11.22 18.65 57.78
C VAL A 365 -12.47 17.92 58.25
N THR A 366 -13.59 18.22 57.62
CA THR A 366 -14.86 17.53 57.84
C THR A 366 -15.00 16.37 56.89
N THR A 367 -15.52 15.26 57.41
CA THR A 367 -15.68 14.01 56.68
C THR A 367 -17.07 13.43 56.96
N GLY A 368 -17.46 12.40 56.21
CA GLY A 368 -18.66 11.62 56.51
C GLY A 368 -18.65 11.00 57.90
N GLU A 369 -17.47 10.73 58.48
CA GLU A 369 -17.29 10.07 59.78
C GLU A 369 -16.99 11.04 60.94
N GLY A 370 -16.86 12.35 60.70
CA GLY A 370 -16.61 13.32 61.76
C GLY A 370 -15.74 14.51 61.37
N VAL A 371 -15.03 15.06 62.36
CA VAL A 371 -14.07 16.16 62.18
C VAL A 371 -12.68 15.65 62.51
N TYR A 372 -11.76 15.89 61.58
CA TYR A 372 -10.35 15.53 61.68
C TYR A 372 -9.51 16.80 61.69
N ARG A 373 -8.29 16.71 62.22
CA ARG A 373 -7.31 17.79 62.26
C ARG A 373 -6.06 17.34 61.51
N VAL A 374 -5.50 18.24 60.72
CA VAL A 374 -4.16 18.08 60.15
C VAL A 374 -3.18 18.70 61.15
N SER A 375 -2.30 17.89 61.72
CA SER A 375 -1.25 18.34 62.64
C SER A 375 -0.10 19.01 61.88
N GLU A 376 0.76 19.72 62.62
CA GLU A 376 1.95 20.41 62.08
C GLU A 376 2.93 19.44 61.39
N ASP A 377 2.97 18.18 61.81
CA ASP A 377 3.81 17.13 61.22
C ASP A 377 3.11 16.35 60.09
N GLY A 378 1.91 16.77 59.69
CA GLY A 378 1.13 16.22 58.59
C GLY A 378 0.25 15.02 58.93
N ALA A 379 0.17 14.61 60.19
CA ALA A 379 -0.74 13.55 60.59
C ALA A 379 -2.20 14.04 60.58
N VAL A 380 -3.06 13.29 59.90
CA VAL A 380 -4.50 13.52 59.93
C VAL A 380 -5.06 12.72 61.11
N VAL A 381 -5.61 13.39 62.13
CA VAL A 381 -6.09 12.75 63.37
C VAL A 381 -7.54 13.12 63.67
N PRO A 382 -8.37 12.19 64.17
CA PRO A 382 -9.75 12.50 64.53
C PRO A 382 -9.80 13.46 65.73
N VAL A 383 -10.65 14.48 65.63
CA VAL A 383 -11.01 15.40 66.74
C VAL A 383 -12.30 14.93 67.40
N VAL A 384 -13.30 14.56 66.60
CA VAL A 384 -14.57 14.02 67.05
C VAL A 384 -15.21 13.18 65.94
N HIS A 385 -15.73 12.00 66.29
CA HIS A 385 -16.47 11.14 65.37
C HIS A 385 -17.95 11.52 65.31
N SER A 386 -18.62 11.24 64.20
CA SER A 386 -20.04 11.53 63.97
C SER A 386 -20.95 10.97 65.07
N ASP A 387 -20.61 9.83 65.66
CA ASP A 387 -21.41 9.19 66.72
C ASP A 387 -21.53 10.07 67.96
N ALA A 388 -20.46 10.77 68.35
CA ALA A 388 -20.47 11.74 69.45
C ALA A 388 -21.28 13.01 69.11
N LEU A 389 -21.51 13.26 67.82
CA LEU A 389 -22.31 14.36 67.29
C LEU A 389 -23.76 13.95 67.01
N GLY A 390 -24.17 12.72 67.36
CA GLY A 390 -25.54 12.23 67.19
C GLY A 390 -25.79 11.46 65.89
N GLY A 391 -24.72 11.10 65.18
CA GLY A 391 -24.78 10.36 63.92
C GLY A 391 -25.02 11.25 62.70
N GLY A 392 -24.73 10.71 61.51
CA GLY A 392 -24.89 11.42 60.23
C GLY A 392 -23.62 12.15 59.76
N SER A 393 -23.69 12.71 58.55
CA SER A 393 -22.55 13.32 57.85
C SER A 393 -22.33 14.77 58.25
N VAL A 394 -21.09 15.11 58.59
CA VAL A 394 -20.63 16.47 58.87
C VAL A 394 -20.43 17.24 57.56
N GLN A 395 -21.02 18.43 57.45
CA GLN A 395 -21.00 19.23 56.21
C GLN A 395 -19.95 20.34 56.21
N SER A 396 -19.79 21.03 57.35
CA SER A 396 -18.79 22.08 57.53
C SER A 396 -18.46 22.26 59.01
N VAL A 397 -17.32 22.87 59.28
CA VAL A 397 -16.85 23.17 60.63
C VAL A 397 -16.33 24.59 60.69
N LEU A 398 -16.50 25.25 61.82
CA LEU A 398 -16.00 26.59 62.09
C LEU A 398 -15.49 26.66 63.54
N PRO A 399 -14.20 26.93 63.78
CA PRO A 399 -13.69 27.14 65.13
C PRO A 399 -14.32 28.37 65.79
N ALA A 400 -14.65 28.24 67.07
CA ALA A 400 -15.02 29.35 67.93
C ALA A 400 -13.80 29.83 68.74
N GLY A 401 -13.79 31.10 69.14
CA GLY A 401 -12.66 31.71 69.86
C GLY A 401 -12.38 31.16 71.26
N ASP A 402 -13.27 30.34 71.81
CA ASP A 402 -13.13 29.68 73.12
C ASP A 402 -12.63 28.23 73.05
N GLY A 403 -12.21 27.77 71.87
CA GLY A 403 -11.78 26.40 71.62
C GLY A 403 -12.93 25.41 71.39
N SER A 404 -14.18 25.87 71.34
CA SER A 404 -15.30 25.06 70.83
C SER A 404 -15.36 25.10 69.30
N LEU A 405 -16.12 24.18 68.70
CA LEU A 405 -16.32 24.06 67.27
C LEU A 405 -17.82 24.18 66.97
N TRP A 406 -18.16 25.04 66.01
CA TRP A 406 -19.46 24.99 65.33
C TRP A 406 -19.38 23.97 64.22
N ILE A 407 -20.28 23.00 64.22
CA ILE A 407 -20.30 21.88 63.29
C ILE A 407 -21.66 21.84 62.61
N ALA A 408 -21.68 21.94 61.29
CA ALA A 408 -22.90 21.78 60.51
C ALA A 408 -23.20 20.30 60.29
N MET A 409 -24.37 19.88 60.76
CA MET A 409 -24.94 18.54 60.58
C MET A 409 -26.10 18.61 59.57
N ARG A 410 -26.65 17.46 59.18
CA ARG A 410 -27.78 17.42 58.23
C ARG A 410 -28.99 18.23 58.71
N GLU A 411 -29.33 18.12 60.00
CA GLU A 411 -30.56 18.66 60.59
C GLU A 411 -30.37 20.02 61.30
N GLY A 412 -29.14 20.56 61.33
CA GLY A 412 -28.87 21.83 62.01
C GLY A 412 -27.39 22.08 62.27
N ILE A 413 -27.10 22.92 63.26
CA ILE A 413 -25.72 23.18 63.70
C ILE A 413 -25.52 22.75 65.16
N THR A 414 -24.35 22.21 65.45
CA THR A 414 -23.97 21.73 66.77
C THR A 414 -22.74 22.49 67.25
N ARG A 415 -22.77 22.99 68.48
CA ARG A 415 -21.58 23.48 69.18
C ARG A 415 -20.99 22.34 70.00
N TYR A 416 -19.73 22.02 69.75
CA TYR A 416 -19.01 20.94 70.41
C TYR A 416 -17.70 21.45 71.02
N THR A 417 -17.41 21.10 72.28
CA THR A 417 -16.17 21.48 72.95
C THR A 417 -15.25 20.26 73.09
N PRO A 418 -14.18 20.13 72.28
CA PRO A 418 -13.33 18.94 72.28
C PRO A 418 -12.70 18.62 73.63
N ALA A 419 -12.35 19.63 74.42
CA ALA A 419 -11.68 19.45 75.72
C ALA A 419 -12.58 18.78 76.78
N THR A 420 -13.90 18.97 76.70
CA THR A 420 -14.86 18.47 77.70
C THR A 420 -15.85 17.46 77.13
N GLY A 421 -15.95 17.33 75.80
CA GLY A 421 -16.99 16.57 75.12
C GLY A 421 -18.38 17.22 75.19
N ALA A 422 -18.50 18.45 75.70
CA ALA A 422 -19.80 19.12 75.81
C ALA A 422 -20.40 19.42 74.44
N ARG A 423 -21.69 19.12 74.27
CA ARG A 423 -22.44 19.30 73.02
C ARG A 423 -23.71 20.10 73.25
N ARG A 424 -24.05 20.99 72.31
CA ARG A 424 -25.33 21.69 72.26
C ARG A 424 -25.79 21.86 70.80
N ASP A 425 -27.01 21.44 70.49
CA ASP A 425 -27.57 21.53 69.14
C ASP A 425 -28.47 22.76 68.99
N PHE A 426 -28.51 23.30 67.77
CA PHE A 426 -29.29 24.46 67.39
C PHE A 426 -30.02 24.19 66.07
N PRO A 427 -31.37 24.28 66.04
CA PRO A 427 -32.13 24.02 64.83
C PRO A 427 -31.99 25.16 63.81
N VAL A 428 -32.28 24.83 62.55
CA VAL A 428 -32.33 25.76 61.43
C VAL A 428 -33.81 25.98 61.10
N ASP A 429 -34.38 27.08 61.61
CA ASP A 429 -35.81 27.39 61.50
C ASP A 429 -36.17 27.95 60.11
N VAL A 430 -36.09 27.08 59.09
CA VAL A 430 -36.32 27.44 57.69
C VAL A 430 -37.13 26.32 57.02
N GLY A 431 -38.47 26.35 57.12
CA GLY A 431 -39.34 25.49 56.30
C GLY A 431 -39.40 24.00 56.66
N THR A 432 -39.84 23.16 55.71
CA THR A 432 -40.02 21.70 55.91
C THR A 432 -38.66 20.99 56.03
N PRO A 433 -38.38 20.24 57.12
CA PRO A 433 -37.04 19.72 57.44
C PRO A 433 -36.39 18.81 56.40
N ASP A 434 -37.17 18.11 55.57
CA ASP A 434 -36.66 17.00 54.72
C ASP A 434 -35.73 17.43 53.57
N ILE A 435 -35.70 18.72 53.22
CA ILE A 435 -34.94 19.28 52.07
C ILE A 435 -33.82 20.25 52.48
N HIS A 436 -33.80 20.75 53.72
CA HIS A 436 -32.87 21.79 54.14
C HIS A 436 -31.64 21.22 54.85
N ARG A 437 -30.46 21.57 54.35
CA ARG A 437 -29.17 21.18 54.95
C ARG A 437 -28.24 22.38 55.01
N VAL A 438 -27.57 22.56 56.14
CA VAL A 438 -26.50 23.56 56.27
C VAL A 438 -25.27 23.08 55.51
N GLU A 439 -24.80 23.91 54.58
CA GLU A 439 -23.76 23.51 53.64
C GLU A 439 -22.42 24.20 53.92
N LEU A 440 -22.45 25.52 54.11
CA LEU A 440 -21.27 26.34 54.33
C LEU A 440 -21.43 27.15 55.61
N MET A 441 -20.33 27.39 56.31
CA MET A 441 -20.25 28.35 57.41
C MET A 441 -19.09 29.32 57.16
N ALA A 442 -19.29 30.60 57.47
CA ALA A 442 -18.26 31.62 57.37
C ALA A 442 -18.20 32.43 58.67
N ALA A 443 -17.00 32.66 59.19
CA ALA A 443 -16.79 33.55 60.33
C ALA A 443 -17.23 34.98 59.98
N GLY A 444 -17.97 35.62 60.88
CA GLY A 444 -18.31 37.04 60.83
C GLY A 444 -17.38 37.88 61.72
N ILE A 445 -17.86 39.05 62.12
CA ILE A 445 -17.18 39.96 63.05
C ILE A 445 -17.72 39.73 64.46
N ASP A 446 -16.91 39.96 65.50
CA ASP A 446 -17.32 39.88 66.92
C ASP A 446 -17.91 38.51 67.34
N GLY A 447 -17.42 37.43 66.73
CA GLY A 447 -17.86 36.06 67.01
C GLY A 447 -19.19 35.67 66.35
N GLU A 448 -19.81 36.57 65.58
CA GLU A 448 -20.89 36.20 64.69
C GLU A 448 -20.42 35.23 63.61
N PHE A 449 -21.36 34.52 63.00
CA PHE A 449 -21.08 33.67 61.86
C PHE A 449 -22.29 33.59 60.93
N TRP A 450 -22.00 33.22 59.69
CA TRP A 450 -22.99 33.08 58.63
C TRP A 450 -23.06 31.63 58.18
N LEU A 451 -24.24 31.20 57.76
CA LEU A 451 -24.46 29.85 57.25
C LEU A 451 -25.29 29.87 55.97
N SER A 452 -24.91 29.02 55.02
CA SER A 452 -25.67 28.74 53.81
C SER A 452 -26.54 27.49 54.02
N ILE A 453 -27.79 27.56 53.58
CA ILE A 453 -28.78 26.49 53.69
C ILE A 453 -29.26 26.16 52.27
N VAL A 454 -29.13 24.90 51.88
CA VAL A 454 -29.62 24.42 50.57
C VAL A 454 -31.11 24.74 50.43
N GLN A 455 -31.48 25.45 49.36
CA GLN A 455 -32.82 25.99 49.08
C GLN A 455 -33.41 26.93 50.16
N GLY A 456 -32.70 27.15 51.28
CA GLY A 456 -33.14 27.98 52.40
C GLY A 456 -32.52 29.39 52.42
N GLY A 457 -31.49 29.61 51.60
CA GLY A 457 -30.77 30.89 51.50
C GLY A 457 -29.63 31.00 52.51
N VAL A 458 -29.46 32.17 53.12
CA VAL A 458 -28.35 32.49 54.02
C VAL A 458 -28.87 33.00 55.36
N GLN A 459 -28.27 32.57 56.46
CA GLN A 459 -28.62 33.02 57.81
C GLN A 459 -27.40 33.57 58.56
N ARG A 460 -27.59 34.68 59.26
CA ARG A 460 -26.61 35.31 60.15
C ARG A 460 -26.93 34.94 61.59
N ARG A 461 -25.92 34.53 62.37
CA ARG A 461 -26.05 34.13 63.77
C ARG A 461 -25.06 34.85 64.68
N ALA A 462 -25.49 35.05 65.92
CA ALA A 462 -24.65 35.55 66.99
C ALA A 462 -23.70 34.46 67.52
N ALA A 463 -22.68 34.86 68.28
CA ALA A 463 -21.69 33.97 68.89
C ALA A 463 -22.27 32.91 69.84
N ASP A 464 -23.50 33.10 70.34
CA ASP A 464 -24.23 32.12 71.16
C ASP A 464 -25.10 31.17 70.35
N GLY A 465 -25.15 31.33 69.01
CA GLY A 465 -25.95 30.54 68.09
C GLY A 465 -27.34 31.12 67.80
N ARG A 466 -27.74 32.25 68.40
CA ARG A 466 -29.05 32.88 68.13
C ARG A 466 -29.11 33.43 66.70
N VAL A 467 -30.25 33.24 66.03
CA VAL A 467 -30.51 33.80 64.69
C VAL A 467 -30.64 35.32 64.77
N LEU A 468 -29.86 36.04 63.96
CA LEU A 468 -29.89 37.50 63.83
C LEU A 468 -30.69 37.95 62.60
N ALA A 469 -30.51 37.27 61.47
CA ALA A 469 -31.22 37.55 60.22
C ALA A 469 -31.26 36.31 59.33
N THR A 470 -32.31 36.18 58.51
CA THR A 470 -32.45 35.12 57.48
C THR A 470 -32.80 35.75 56.15
N PHE A 471 -32.07 35.39 55.10
CA PHE A 471 -32.22 35.89 53.73
C PHE A 471 -32.55 34.70 52.83
N ARG A 472 -33.69 34.73 52.15
CA ARG A 472 -34.19 33.56 51.40
C ARG A 472 -33.91 33.69 49.90
N PHE A 473 -33.83 32.54 49.24
CA PHE A 473 -33.87 32.48 47.79
C PHE A 473 -35.24 32.97 47.25
N GLY A 474 -35.25 33.52 46.04
CA GLY A 474 -36.43 34.10 45.38
C GLY A 474 -36.83 35.50 45.87
N THR A 475 -36.55 35.84 47.13
CA THR A 475 -36.84 37.16 47.71
C THR A 475 -35.60 38.04 47.88
N ASP A 476 -34.59 37.52 48.58
CA ASP A 476 -33.41 38.29 48.99
C ASP A 476 -32.17 37.95 48.16
N LEU A 477 -32.15 36.72 47.61
CA LEU A 477 -31.05 36.11 46.89
C LEU A 477 -31.60 35.30 45.71
N GLY A 478 -30.82 35.17 44.63
CA GLY A 478 -31.01 34.15 43.59
C GLY A 478 -32.43 33.93 43.05
N MET A 479 -32.66 32.73 42.53
CA MET A 479 -34.00 32.15 42.30
C MET A 479 -34.30 31.10 43.38
N ASP A 480 -35.55 30.68 43.56
CA ASP A 480 -35.98 29.75 44.64
C ASP A 480 -35.17 28.43 44.71
N ASP A 481 -34.62 27.95 43.58
CA ASP A 481 -33.80 26.73 43.48
C ASP A 481 -32.28 26.98 43.35
N ASP A 482 -31.83 28.21 43.62
CA ASP A 482 -30.41 28.56 43.57
C ASP A 482 -29.63 27.98 44.77
N MET A 483 -28.30 27.96 44.67
CA MET A 483 -27.40 27.47 45.71
C MET A 483 -26.25 28.46 45.91
N VAL A 484 -25.79 28.62 47.15
CA VAL A 484 -24.59 29.39 47.43
C VAL A 484 -23.37 28.51 47.21
N GLN A 485 -22.60 28.81 46.16
CA GLN A 485 -21.37 28.11 45.82
C GLN A 485 -20.23 28.46 46.77
N GLN A 486 -20.13 29.73 47.16
CA GLN A 486 -19.19 30.20 48.18
C GLN A 486 -19.79 31.35 49.00
N LEU A 487 -19.57 31.30 50.31
CA LEU A 487 -19.93 32.34 51.25
C LEU A 487 -18.66 32.80 51.96
N LEU A 488 -18.37 34.11 51.93
CA LEU A 488 -17.24 34.69 52.63
C LEU A 488 -17.65 35.99 53.29
N VAL A 489 -17.02 36.32 54.42
CA VAL A 489 -17.16 37.62 55.08
C VAL A 489 -15.81 38.29 55.08
N ARG A 490 -15.77 39.54 54.63
CA ARG A 490 -14.56 40.34 54.61
C ARG A 490 -14.31 40.98 55.98
N PRO A 491 -13.06 41.41 56.27
CA PRO A 491 -12.74 42.14 57.51
C PRO A 491 -13.53 43.44 57.72
N ASP A 492 -14.10 44.01 56.64
CA ASP A 492 -14.99 45.18 56.70
C ASP A 492 -16.45 44.83 57.06
N GLY A 493 -16.76 43.55 57.26
CA GLY A 493 -18.07 43.04 57.66
C GLY A 493 -19.00 42.77 56.49
N SER A 494 -18.58 43.03 55.25
CA SER A 494 -19.39 42.70 54.08
C SER A 494 -19.40 41.19 53.84
N ALA A 495 -20.59 40.59 53.84
CA ALA A 495 -20.79 39.18 53.49
C ALA A 495 -21.05 39.06 51.98
N TRP A 496 -20.31 38.21 51.30
CA TRP A 496 -20.42 37.97 49.86
C TRP A 496 -20.88 36.54 49.61
N ALA A 497 -21.89 36.40 48.76
CA ALA A 497 -22.48 35.12 48.39
C ALA A 497 -22.38 34.94 46.87
N ALA A 498 -21.58 33.98 46.44
CA ALA A 498 -21.49 33.51 45.06
C ALA A 498 -22.59 32.46 44.83
N THR A 499 -23.37 32.61 43.74
CA THR A 499 -24.56 31.81 43.45
C THR A 499 -24.64 31.42 41.97
N GLY A 500 -25.56 30.52 41.62
CA GLY A 500 -25.89 30.12 40.24
C GLY A 500 -26.28 31.29 39.34
N TYR A 501 -26.89 32.33 39.90
CA TYR A 501 -27.38 33.50 39.16
C TYR A 501 -26.62 34.80 39.46
N GLY A 502 -25.35 34.68 39.88
CA GLY A 502 -24.41 35.79 39.97
C GLY A 502 -23.78 35.95 41.36
N LEU A 503 -23.25 37.15 41.60
CA LEU A 503 -22.54 37.49 42.84
C LEU A 503 -23.34 38.52 43.64
N TRP A 504 -23.48 38.30 44.94
CA TRP A 504 -24.24 39.16 45.84
C TRP A 504 -23.37 39.65 47.01
N VAL A 505 -23.60 40.89 47.44
CA VAL A 505 -22.96 41.49 48.63
C VAL A 505 -23.99 42.01 49.61
N TRP A 506 -23.84 41.67 50.88
CA TRP A 506 -24.64 42.21 51.96
C TRP A 506 -24.13 43.59 52.37
N GLN A 507 -25.01 44.59 52.31
CA GLN A 507 -24.72 45.98 52.68
C GLN A 507 -25.61 46.41 53.86
N GLY A 508 -25.44 45.77 55.01
CA GLY A 508 -26.09 46.14 56.28
C GLY A 508 -27.54 45.66 56.46
N GLU A 509 -28.40 45.83 55.45
CA GLU A 509 -29.82 45.43 55.56
C GLU A 509 -30.23 44.35 54.56
N ARG A 510 -29.67 44.38 53.35
CA ARG A 510 -30.03 43.47 52.26
C ARG A 510 -28.84 43.05 51.42
N PHE A 511 -28.98 41.92 50.72
CA PHE A 511 -28.06 41.55 49.65
C PHE A 511 -28.35 42.36 48.38
N ARG A 512 -27.30 42.79 47.70
CA ARG A 512 -27.36 43.45 46.39
C ARG A 512 -26.54 42.67 45.39
N LYS A 513 -27.08 42.51 44.18
CA LYS A 513 -26.41 41.84 43.07
C LYS A 513 -25.29 42.73 42.53
N VAL A 514 -24.07 42.20 42.53
CA VAL A 514 -22.82 42.83 42.08
C VAL A 514 -22.46 42.40 40.66
N ILE A 515 -22.59 41.10 40.38
CA ILE A 515 -22.44 40.52 39.05
C ILE A 515 -23.77 39.85 38.71
N GLY A 516 -24.39 40.27 37.60
CA GLY A 516 -25.77 39.92 37.27
C GLY A 516 -26.02 39.57 35.82
N ASP A 517 -25.02 39.00 35.16
CA ASP A 517 -25.08 38.56 33.76
C ASP A 517 -25.82 37.22 33.56
N GLY A 518 -26.40 36.65 34.62
CA GLY A 518 -27.14 35.38 34.58
C GLY A 518 -26.26 34.14 34.49
N HIS A 519 -24.94 34.31 34.62
CA HIS A 519 -23.99 33.22 34.63
C HIS A 519 -23.49 32.94 36.05
N GLU A 520 -23.28 31.66 36.34
CA GLU A 520 -22.84 31.19 37.65
C GLU A 520 -21.45 31.73 38.01
N VAL A 521 -21.29 32.05 39.30
CA VAL A 521 -20.02 32.38 39.93
C VAL A 521 -19.79 31.34 41.00
N TYR A 522 -18.71 30.58 40.89
CA TYR A 522 -18.43 29.48 41.80
C TYR A 522 -17.51 29.88 42.95
N ALA A 523 -16.52 30.73 42.66
CA ALA A 523 -15.47 31.04 43.61
C ALA A 523 -15.02 32.50 43.55
N LEU A 524 -14.47 33.00 44.66
CA LEU A 524 -14.02 34.37 44.87
C LEU A 524 -12.71 34.39 45.66
N ALA A 525 -11.80 35.29 45.28
CA ALA A 525 -10.62 35.61 46.08
C ALA A 525 -10.27 37.09 45.97
N PHE A 526 -10.16 37.79 47.10
CA PHE A 526 -9.90 39.23 47.13
C PHE A 526 -8.39 39.53 47.13
N VAL A 527 -7.95 40.27 46.11
CA VAL A 527 -6.56 40.77 46.01
C VAL A 527 -6.37 41.99 46.91
N SER A 528 -7.40 42.84 46.97
CA SER A 528 -7.45 44.03 47.81
C SER A 528 -8.90 44.39 48.13
N PRO A 529 -9.16 45.39 48.98
CA PRO A 529 -10.52 45.86 49.22
C PRO A 529 -11.28 46.29 47.94
N HIS A 530 -10.55 46.67 46.89
CA HIS A 530 -11.07 47.19 45.63
C HIS A 530 -10.89 46.22 44.45
N GLU A 531 -10.41 45.00 44.68
CA GLU A 531 -10.09 44.10 43.59
C GLU A 531 -10.20 42.64 43.99
N PHE A 532 -10.83 41.84 43.13
CA PHE A 532 -11.02 40.41 43.39
C PHE A 532 -11.02 39.59 42.10
N TRP A 533 -10.70 38.31 42.25
CA TRP A 533 -10.89 37.28 41.23
C TRP A 533 -12.19 36.54 41.45
N ALA A 534 -12.85 36.18 40.36
CA ALA A 534 -14.03 35.33 40.31
C ALA A 534 -13.76 34.10 39.41
N GLY A 535 -14.09 32.93 39.92
CA GLY A 535 -14.03 31.65 39.21
C GLY A 535 -15.37 31.32 38.57
N ARG A 536 -15.36 31.03 37.27
CA ARG A 536 -16.53 30.61 36.47
C ARG A 536 -16.24 29.31 35.75
N SER A 537 -17.26 28.75 35.10
CA SER A 537 -17.05 27.61 34.19
C SER A 537 -16.16 28.03 33.01
N GLY A 538 -14.96 27.46 32.94
CA GLY A 538 -13.96 27.69 31.89
C GLY A 538 -13.31 29.09 31.87
N ALA A 539 -13.43 29.89 32.94
CA ALA A 539 -12.85 31.22 32.98
C ALA A 539 -12.48 31.70 34.39
N LEU A 540 -11.34 32.40 34.47
CA LEU A 540 -10.95 33.24 35.61
C LEU A 540 -11.12 34.70 35.24
N GLU A 541 -11.82 35.46 36.06
CA GLU A 541 -12.12 36.86 35.81
C GLU A 541 -11.66 37.74 36.95
N ARG A 542 -11.01 38.85 36.63
CA ARG A 542 -10.53 39.84 37.59
C ARG A 542 -11.41 41.07 37.52
N TYR A 543 -11.87 41.56 38.67
CA TYR A 543 -12.79 42.69 38.78
C TYR A 543 -12.23 43.77 39.70
N SER A 544 -12.41 45.04 39.31
CA SER A 544 -12.32 46.17 40.25
C SER A 544 -13.66 46.38 40.93
N TRP A 545 -13.64 46.76 42.21
CA TRP A 545 -14.78 47.02 43.07
C TRP A 545 -14.69 48.40 43.73
N ASP A 546 -15.69 49.24 43.49
CA ASP A 546 -15.75 50.62 44.02
C ASP A 546 -16.66 50.78 45.26
N GLY A 547 -17.23 49.68 45.77
CA GLY A 547 -18.23 49.69 46.84
C GLY A 547 -19.68 49.56 46.34
N SER A 548 -19.90 49.69 45.03
CA SER A 548 -21.23 49.62 44.42
C SER A 548 -21.30 48.71 43.18
N GLN A 549 -20.30 48.77 42.29
CA GLN A 549 -20.27 48.03 41.03
C GLN A 549 -18.95 47.27 40.85
N ALA A 550 -19.04 46.07 40.27
CA ALA A 550 -17.88 45.32 39.82
C ALA A 550 -17.64 45.57 38.33
N ARG A 551 -16.43 46.00 37.96
CA ARG A 551 -16.02 46.20 36.57
C ARG A 551 -14.95 45.17 36.20
N LEU A 552 -15.21 44.40 35.14
CA LEU A 552 -14.28 43.41 34.62
C LEU A 552 -13.00 44.11 34.11
N LEU A 553 -11.85 43.67 34.61
CA LEU A 553 -10.51 44.15 34.24
C LEU A 553 -9.82 43.18 33.28
N GLU A 554 -9.92 41.89 33.56
CA GLU A 554 -9.21 40.84 32.81
C GLU A 554 -10.04 39.55 32.83
N ARG A 555 -10.03 38.81 31.72
CA ARG A 555 -10.63 37.48 31.61
C ARG A 555 -9.64 36.51 30.99
N ILE A 556 -9.32 35.46 31.74
CA ILE A 556 -8.50 34.33 31.31
C ILE A 556 -9.46 33.19 30.99
N GLY A 557 -9.31 32.56 29.83
CA GLY A 557 -10.18 31.48 29.39
C GLY A 557 -9.45 30.47 28.52
N ARG A 558 -10.19 29.85 27.59
CA ARG A 558 -9.66 28.79 26.71
C ARG A 558 -8.44 29.21 25.90
N ALA A 559 -8.33 30.48 25.51
CA ALA A 559 -7.19 30.99 24.75
C ALA A 559 -5.85 30.89 25.52
N GLN A 560 -5.90 31.00 26.85
CA GLN A 560 -4.75 30.88 27.75
C GLN A 560 -4.58 29.46 28.30
N GLY A 561 -5.41 28.51 27.87
CA GLY A 561 -5.32 27.09 28.25
C GLY A 561 -6.27 26.63 29.35
N ILE A 562 -7.18 27.48 29.86
CA ILE A 562 -8.16 27.05 30.86
C ILE A 562 -9.14 26.03 30.21
N PRO A 563 -9.28 24.82 30.77
CA PRO A 563 -10.23 23.83 30.28
C PRO A 563 -11.68 24.26 30.58
N ALA A 564 -12.65 23.76 29.81
CA ALA A 564 -14.08 23.97 30.08
C ALA A 564 -14.50 23.14 31.31
N THR A 565 -14.17 23.62 32.51
CA THR A 565 -14.51 23.05 33.82
C THR A 565 -14.91 24.16 34.78
N ASP A 566 -15.71 23.82 35.78
CA ASP A 566 -16.05 24.71 36.87
C ASP A 566 -14.81 24.99 37.73
N ILE A 567 -14.62 26.26 38.09
CA ILE A 567 -13.56 26.72 38.99
C ILE A 567 -14.18 26.98 40.36
N ARG A 568 -14.14 25.98 41.24
CA ARG A 568 -14.92 25.96 42.50
C ARG A 568 -14.17 26.45 43.72
N GLY A 569 -12.90 26.78 43.56
CA GLY A 569 -12.10 27.37 44.61
C GLY A 569 -10.98 28.20 44.05
N LEU A 570 -10.66 29.29 44.75
CA LEU A 570 -9.57 30.19 44.42
C LEU A 570 -8.68 30.42 45.63
N ALA A 571 -7.38 30.52 45.40
CA ALA A 571 -6.40 30.95 46.38
C ALA A 571 -5.39 31.90 45.74
N LEU A 572 -4.86 32.86 46.50
CA LEU A 572 -3.94 33.87 45.98
C LEU A 572 -2.50 33.60 46.42
N GLY A 573 -1.58 33.69 45.48
CA GLY A 573 -0.14 33.70 45.69
C GLY A 573 0.40 35.13 45.58
N GLY A 574 0.06 35.98 46.54
CA GLY A 574 0.28 37.43 46.46
C GLY A 574 -0.69 38.12 45.50
N THR A 575 -0.28 39.24 44.88
CA THR A 575 -1.16 40.06 44.03
C THR A 575 -1.21 39.63 42.57
N ASP A 576 -0.25 38.82 42.13
CA ASP A 576 -0.06 38.51 40.71
C ASP A 576 -0.26 37.02 40.36
N THR A 577 -0.42 36.14 41.35
CA THR A 577 -0.67 34.71 41.09
C THR A 577 -2.01 34.30 41.69
N VAL A 578 -2.85 33.65 40.88
CA VAL A 578 -4.11 33.04 41.31
C VAL A 578 -4.07 31.54 41.04
N TRP A 579 -4.46 30.77 42.04
CA TRP A 579 -4.60 29.33 42.00
C TRP A 579 -6.07 28.96 41.99
N ALA A 580 -6.43 27.93 41.25
CA ALA A 580 -7.81 27.53 41.01
C ALA A 580 -7.98 26.01 41.09
N THR A 581 -8.86 25.55 41.96
CA THR A 581 -9.21 24.13 42.08
C THR A 581 -10.31 23.76 41.08
N THR A 582 -10.14 22.64 40.38
CA THR A 582 -11.07 22.18 39.34
C THR A 582 -11.22 20.65 39.34
N SER A 583 -12.20 20.15 38.60
CA SER A 583 -12.34 18.70 38.33
C SER A 583 -11.22 18.10 37.48
N ARG A 584 -10.33 18.93 36.90
CA ARG A 584 -9.23 18.53 36.01
C ARG A 584 -7.84 18.90 36.54
N GLY A 585 -7.73 19.05 37.84
CA GLY A 585 -6.50 19.37 38.54
C GLY A 585 -6.48 20.79 39.09
N LEU A 586 -5.30 21.19 39.54
CA LEU A 586 -5.04 22.50 40.09
C LEU A 586 -4.46 23.39 38.99
N LEU A 587 -5.05 24.56 38.78
CA LEU A 587 -4.57 25.53 37.81
C LEU A 587 -3.87 26.66 38.55
N ALA A 588 -2.80 27.20 37.97
CA ALA A 588 -2.17 28.41 38.45
C ALA A 588 -1.93 29.38 37.30
N TYR A 589 -2.33 30.63 37.50
CA TYR A 589 -2.14 31.71 36.56
C TYR A 589 -1.33 32.81 37.22
N ARG A 590 -0.20 33.17 36.61
CA ARG A 590 0.56 34.37 36.99
C ARG A 590 0.33 35.45 35.93
N ARG A 591 -0.04 36.65 36.39
CA ARG A 591 -0.33 37.80 35.54
C ARG A 591 0.87 38.11 34.63
N GLY A 592 0.55 38.38 33.36
CA GLY A 592 1.55 38.65 32.32
C GLY A 592 2.13 37.39 31.66
N GLN A 593 1.84 36.19 32.15
CA GLN A 593 2.17 34.94 31.45
C GLN A 593 1.12 34.62 30.37
N PRO A 594 1.55 34.08 29.21
CA PRO A 594 0.65 33.79 28.11
C PRO A 594 -0.25 32.57 28.34
N ARG A 595 0.13 31.62 29.20
CA ARG A 595 -0.69 30.45 29.55
C ARG A 595 -0.74 30.15 31.04
N ILE A 596 -1.72 29.35 31.42
CA ILE A 596 -1.85 28.77 32.76
C ILE A 596 -0.90 27.57 32.94
N HIS A 597 -0.47 27.34 34.19
CA HIS A 597 0.17 26.11 34.62
C HIS A 597 -0.90 25.15 35.14
N MET A 598 -0.85 23.89 34.73
CA MET A 598 -1.76 22.85 35.22
C MET A 598 -0.96 21.83 36.01
N PHE A 599 -1.47 21.44 37.17
CA PHE A 599 -0.91 20.41 38.02
C PHE A 599 -1.89 19.25 38.15
N GLY A 600 -1.40 18.03 38.03
CA GLY A 600 -2.15 16.79 38.17
C GLY A 600 -1.41 15.76 39.01
N GLN A 601 -1.83 14.49 38.92
CA GLN A 601 -1.21 13.39 39.68
C GLN A 601 0.28 13.21 39.35
N ARG A 602 0.71 13.53 38.11
CA ARG A 602 2.11 13.46 37.70
C ARG A 602 3.01 14.49 38.39
N ASP A 603 2.43 15.58 38.86
CA ASP A 603 3.12 16.65 39.60
C ASP A 603 3.09 16.42 41.12
N GLY A 604 2.53 15.29 41.54
CA GLY A 604 2.46 14.88 42.95
C GLY A 604 1.12 15.11 43.63
N LEU A 605 0.05 15.42 42.90
CA LEU A 605 -1.30 15.49 43.49
C LEU A 605 -1.88 14.08 43.74
N PRO A 606 -2.70 13.87 44.78
CA PRO A 606 -3.31 12.57 45.08
C PRO A 606 -4.39 12.19 44.07
N ASP A 607 -5.13 13.18 43.57
CA ASP A 607 -6.06 13.04 42.45
C ASP A 607 -6.07 14.33 41.61
N SER A 608 -6.60 14.23 40.39
CA SER A 608 -6.91 15.38 39.55
C SER A 608 -8.25 16.01 39.93
N GLU A 609 -9.18 15.25 40.50
CA GLU A 609 -10.50 15.78 40.87
C GLU A 609 -10.45 16.45 42.25
N PHE A 610 -10.42 17.79 42.26
CA PHE A 610 -10.59 18.54 43.50
C PHE A 610 -12.05 18.52 43.96
N SER A 611 -12.23 18.52 45.28
CA SER A 611 -13.54 18.66 45.90
C SER A 611 -14.25 19.94 45.41
N MET A 612 -15.56 19.89 45.43
CA MET A 612 -16.45 21.00 45.04
C MET A 612 -16.43 22.17 46.03
N ARG A 613 -15.52 22.17 47.02
CA ARG A 613 -15.39 23.21 48.05
C ARG A 613 -14.18 24.10 47.83
N PRO A 614 -14.27 25.39 48.23
CA PRO A 614 -13.15 26.29 48.15
C PRO A 614 -12.01 25.83 49.07
N PRO A 615 -10.75 25.98 48.65
CA PRO A 615 -9.62 25.76 49.53
C PRO A 615 -9.58 26.83 50.63
N VAL A 616 -8.90 26.53 51.73
CA VAL A 616 -8.77 27.46 52.86
C VAL A 616 -7.32 27.87 53.01
N THR A 617 -7.11 29.18 53.13
CA THR A 617 -5.81 29.77 53.43
C THR A 617 -5.63 29.89 54.95
N GLY A 618 -4.57 29.27 55.47
CA GLY A 618 -4.15 29.44 56.87
C GLY A 618 -3.46 30.79 57.11
N PRO A 619 -3.24 31.18 58.37
CA PRO A 619 -2.66 32.47 58.73
C PRO A 619 -1.21 32.66 58.24
N THR A 620 -0.50 31.56 57.99
CA THR A 620 0.87 31.55 57.46
C THR A 620 0.93 31.65 55.93
N GLY A 621 -0.22 31.75 55.25
CA GLY A 621 -0.32 31.84 53.78
C GLY A 621 -0.41 30.49 53.07
N GLN A 622 -0.21 29.37 53.78
CA GLN A 622 -0.43 28.03 53.22
C GLN A 622 -1.90 27.79 52.90
N VAL A 623 -2.15 27.01 51.85
CA VAL A 623 -3.48 26.69 51.36
C VAL A 623 -3.70 25.19 51.47
N LEU A 624 -4.79 24.80 52.13
CA LEU A 624 -5.27 23.42 52.15
C LEU A 624 -6.45 23.28 51.18
N ALA A 625 -6.35 22.30 50.30
CA ALA A 625 -7.37 21.92 49.35
C ALA A 625 -7.68 20.42 49.49
N LEU A 626 -8.92 20.03 49.22
CA LEU A 626 -9.35 18.63 49.26
C LEU A 626 -9.47 18.09 47.85
N THR A 627 -9.05 16.85 47.63
CA THR A 627 -9.43 16.05 46.46
C THR A 627 -10.45 14.99 46.87
N THR A 628 -10.96 14.24 45.90
CA THR A 628 -11.78 13.04 46.11
C THR A 628 -11.11 12.00 47.02
N SER A 629 -9.80 11.80 46.87
CA SER A 629 -9.05 10.73 47.55
C SER A 629 -8.12 11.19 48.67
N GLY A 630 -7.90 12.49 48.84
CA GLY A 630 -6.90 12.98 49.78
C GLY A 630 -6.88 14.50 50.00
N ILE A 631 -5.83 14.96 50.66
CA ILE A 631 -5.61 16.34 51.08
C ILE A 631 -4.36 16.88 50.40
N VAL A 632 -4.39 18.14 49.97
CA VAL A 632 -3.26 18.85 49.36
C VAL A 632 -2.99 20.13 50.15
N LEU A 633 -1.78 20.31 50.64
CA LEU A 633 -1.29 21.51 51.32
C LEU A 633 -0.14 22.12 50.50
N PHE A 634 -0.23 23.41 50.18
CA PHE A 634 0.77 24.10 49.39
C PHE A 634 0.85 25.59 49.70
N ASP A 635 2.00 26.19 49.42
CA ASP A 635 2.18 27.64 49.46
C ASP A 635 1.94 28.24 48.06
N PRO A 636 0.86 28.99 47.84
CA PRO A 636 0.55 29.58 46.55
C PRO A 636 1.53 30.71 46.15
N SER A 637 2.28 31.28 47.11
CA SER A 637 3.27 32.33 46.87
C SER A 637 4.62 31.79 46.41
N ARG A 638 4.86 30.48 46.58
CA ARG A 638 6.11 29.81 46.17
C ARG A 638 6.33 29.94 44.65
N PRO A 639 7.46 30.50 44.20
CA PRO A 639 7.70 30.69 42.78
C PRO A 639 7.75 29.36 42.01
N PHE A 640 7.33 29.37 40.75
CA PHE A 640 7.56 28.25 39.84
C PHE A 640 9.05 28.08 39.59
N SER A 641 9.55 26.86 39.78
CA SER A 641 10.92 26.50 39.43
C SER A 641 11.09 26.58 37.91
N ALA A 642 12.20 27.14 37.44
CA ALA A 642 12.48 27.18 36.00
C ALA A 642 12.63 25.75 35.48
N ALA A 643 11.99 25.43 34.36
CA ALA A 643 12.12 24.12 33.74
C ALA A 643 13.60 23.89 33.35
N PRO A 644 14.26 22.83 33.85
CA PRO A 644 15.64 22.54 33.53
C PRO A 644 15.80 22.29 32.01
N SER A 645 16.90 22.74 31.42
CA SER A 645 17.13 22.58 29.97
C SER A 645 17.12 21.11 29.57
N ALA A 646 16.16 20.70 28.74
CA ALA A 646 16.08 19.37 28.17
C ALA A 646 16.82 19.29 26.84
N ARG A 647 17.39 18.12 26.51
CA ARG A 647 18.06 17.91 25.22
C ARG A 647 17.06 17.36 24.21
N LEU A 648 17.01 17.96 23.02
CA LEU A 648 16.25 17.43 21.90
C LEU A 648 17.12 16.53 21.03
N VAL A 649 16.64 15.31 20.77
CA VAL A 649 17.29 14.33 19.90
C VAL A 649 16.33 13.87 18.82
N ILE A 650 16.86 13.58 17.63
CA ILE A 650 16.12 12.88 16.58
C ILE A 650 16.38 11.39 16.83
N GLU A 651 15.38 10.72 17.37
CA GLU A 651 15.49 9.33 17.82
C GLU A 651 15.58 8.38 16.63
N SER A 652 14.68 8.53 15.65
CA SER A 652 14.66 7.65 14.49
C SER A 652 14.12 8.35 13.26
N VAL A 653 14.61 7.87 12.11
CA VAL A 653 14.03 8.19 10.82
C VAL A 653 13.69 6.87 10.14
N GLN A 654 12.46 6.74 9.68
CA GLN A 654 11.96 5.53 9.02
C GLN A 654 11.32 5.89 7.69
N VAL A 655 11.42 5.00 6.72
CA VAL A 655 10.72 5.12 5.44
C VAL A 655 10.06 3.79 5.09
N ARG A 656 8.94 3.84 4.37
CA ARG A 656 8.31 2.66 3.83
C ARG A 656 8.85 2.37 2.43
N ARG A 657 9.52 1.22 2.28
CA ARG A 657 10.10 0.72 1.03
C ARG A 657 9.65 -0.72 0.81
N ASN A 658 9.00 -0.98 -0.33
CA ASN A 658 8.40 -2.28 -0.67
C ASN A 658 7.42 -2.77 0.41
N ASP A 659 6.55 -1.87 0.89
CA ASP A 659 5.55 -2.11 1.94
C ASP A 659 6.09 -2.53 3.32
N ALA A 660 7.42 -2.51 3.50
CA ALA A 660 8.06 -2.68 4.79
C ALA A 660 8.62 -1.35 5.30
N GLU A 661 8.48 -1.10 6.60
CA GLU A 661 9.18 0.00 7.27
C GLU A 661 10.67 -0.32 7.38
N ARG A 662 11.51 0.66 7.01
CA ARG A 662 12.96 0.55 7.07
C ARG A 662 13.55 1.76 7.80
N SER A 663 14.18 1.49 8.93
CA SER A 663 14.94 2.48 9.67
C SER A 663 16.14 2.97 8.85
N GLN A 664 16.34 4.28 8.83
CA GLN A 664 17.49 4.96 8.23
C GLN A 664 18.47 5.35 9.33
N PRO A 665 19.79 5.25 9.09
CA PRO A 665 20.78 5.71 10.05
C PRO A 665 20.65 7.24 10.26
N VAL A 666 20.44 7.66 11.51
CA VAL A 666 20.47 9.08 11.88
C VAL A 666 21.94 9.52 11.95
N SER A 667 22.38 10.30 10.95
CA SER A 667 23.74 10.85 10.88
C SER A 667 23.69 12.34 10.58
N HIS A 668 24.45 13.11 11.34
CA HIS A 668 24.60 14.56 11.14
C HIS A 668 25.80 14.92 10.24
N LYS A 669 26.63 13.92 9.89
CA LYS A 669 27.87 14.14 9.10
C LYS A 669 27.72 13.77 7.62
N VAL A 670 26.81 12.86 7.30
CA VAL A 670 26.63 12.33 5.94
C VAL A 670 25.15 12.48 5.58
N PRO A 671 24.82 12.97 4.37
CA PRO A 671 23.44 13.09 3.93
C PRO A 671 22.77 11.72 3.86
N MET A 672 21.56 11.63 4.41
CA MET A 672 20.71 10.45 4.30
C MET A 672 20.12 10.39 2.89
N VAL A 673 20.17 9.21 2.26
CA VAL A 673 19.74 9.05 0.87
C VAL A 673 18.44 8.26 0.79
N LEU A 674 17.39 8.85 0.24
CA LEU A 674 16.12 8.21 -0.07
C LEU A 674 16.01 7.85 -1.55
N GLN A 675 15.32 6.74 -1.82
CA GLN A 675 15.01 6.28 -3.16
C GLN A 675 13.71 6.94 -3.67
N ALA A 676 13.56 7.08 -4.99
CA ALA A 676 12.40 7.72 -5.59
C ALA A 676 11.03 7.09 -5.28
N ARG A 677 11.02 5.82 -4.83
CA ARG A 677 9.80 5.09 -4.44
C ARG A 677 9.57 5.03 -2.92
N ASP A 678 10.52 5.53 -2.14
CA ASP A 678 10.34 5.61 -0.69
C ASP A 678 9.17 6.56 -0.40
N ARG A 679 8.31 6.13 0.52
CA ARG A 679 7.15 6.88 0.97
C ARG A 679 7.06 6.85 2.49
N ASP A 680 6.18 7.67 3.04
CA ASP A 680 5.90 7.73 4.47
C ASP A 680 7.19 7.93 5.29
N LEU A 681 7.95 8.98 4.97
CA LEU A 681 9.10 9.41 5.75
C LEU A 681 8.63 9.84 7.14
N ARG A 682 8.87 8.99 8.14
CA ARG A 682 8.56 9.21 9.54
C ARG A 682 9.81 9.67 10.26
N ILE A 683 9.73 10.82 10.93
CA ILE A 683 10.80 11.41 11.72
C ILE A 683 10.31 11.51 13.15
N SER A 684 10.93 10.76 14.06
CA SER A 684 10.62 10.76 15.48
C SER A 684 11.69 11.53 16.23
N ALA A 685 11.28 12.54 16.98
CA ALA A 685 12.14 13.33 17.85
C ALA A 685 11.64 13.26 19.29
N ARG A 686 12.57 13.38 20.24
CA ARG A 686 12.31 13.31 21.68
C ARG A 686 13.00 14.45 22.39
N LEU A 687 12.21 15.28 23.06
CA LEU A 687 12.71 16.19 24.06
C LEU A 687 12.87 15.39 25.35
N LEU A 688 14.11 15.10 25.73
CA LEU A 688 14.45 14.27 26.89
C LEU A 688 14.23 15.05 28.19
N SER A 689 12.94 15.30 28.48
CA SER A 689 12.47 15.84 29.74
C SER A 689 11.52 14.86 30.41
N PHE A 690 11.72 14.64 31.70
CA PHE A 690 10.97 13.65 32.47
C PHE A 690 9.90 14.25 33.39
N VAL A 691 9.98 15.56 33.63
CA VAL A 691 9.09 16.34 34.51
C VAL A 691 7.66 16.28 33.99
N ASP A 692 7.40 16.87 32.82
CA ASP A 692 6.13 16.76 32.13
C ASP A 692 6.33 16.55 30.61
N PRO A 693 6.48 15.28 30.19
CA PRO A 693 6.62 14.95 28.77
C PRO A 693 5.39 15.31 27.93
N ALA A 694 4.20 15.41 28.54
CA ALA A 694 2.95 15.64 27.80
C ALA A 694 2.77 17.11 27.39
N SER A 695 3.44 18.06 28.07
CA SER A 695 3.48 19.46 27.62
C SER A 695 4.53 19.73 26.54
N ALA A 696 5.29 18.72 26.10
CA ALA A 696 6.23 18.90 25.01
C ALA A 696 5.51 19.28 23.72
N HIS A 697 5.97 20.33 23.06
CA HIS A 697 5.51 20.73 21.73
C HIS A 697 6.69 20.65 20.78
N TYR A 698 6.47 20.10 19.59
CA TYR A 698 7.50 19.92 18.58
C TYR A 698 7.14 20.74 17.36
N ARG A 699 8.15 21.23 16.65
CA ARG A 699 7.96 21.84 15.34
C ARG A 699 9.07 21.42 14.40
N TYR A 700 8.70 21.23 13.15
CA TYR A 700 9.58 20.74 12.11
C TYR A 700 9.58 21.70 10.93
N ARG A 701 10.72 21.83 10.27
CA ARG A 701 10.84 22.53 9.01
C ARG A 701 11.78 21.75 8.10
N ILE A 702 11.30 21.41 6.91
CA ILE A 702 12.10 20.79 5.85
C ILE A 702 12.39 21.88 4.82
N ASP A 703 13.60 22.42 4.87
CA ASP A 703 14.06 23.43 3.92
C ASP A 703 14.00 22.86 2.49
N GLY A 704 13.38 23.59 1.57
CA GLY A 704 13.06 23.13 0.20
C GLY A 704 11.70 22.44 0.04
N TYR A 705 10.94 22.20 1.12
CA TYR A 705 9.59 21.61 1.07
C TYR A 705 8.55 22.42 1.86
N ASP A 706 8.88 22.86 3.08
CA ASP A 706 7.98 23.65 3.93
C ASP A 706 8.22 25.16 3.78
N GLU A 707 7.15 25.95 3.63
CA GLU A 707 7.25 27.41 3.70
C GLU A 707 7.41 27.94 5.14
N ARG A 708 6.84 27.24 6.12
CA ARG A 708 6.79 27.63 7.54
C ARG A 708 7.00 26.42 8.45
N TRP A 709 7.26 26.68 9.73
CA TRP A 709 7.31 25.63 10.75
C TRP A 709 5.97 24.90 10.86
N VAL A 710 6.01 23.57 10.90
CA VAL A 710 4.85 22.69 11.12
C VAL A 710 4.90 22.17 12.54
N GLU A 711 3.92 22.55 13.36
CA GLU A 711 3.82 22.11 14.76
C GLU A 711 3.20 20.71 14.87
N GLN A 712 3.68 19.94 15.84
CA GLN A 712 3.23 18.61 16.20
C GLN A 712 2.98 18.55 17.72
N GLY A 713 2.06 17.67 18.12
CA GLY A 713 1.78 17.42 19.54
C GLY A 713 2.93 16.70 20.26
N ALA A 714 2.68 16.31 21.51
CA ALA A 714 3.68 15.71 22.40
C ALA A 714 4.32 14.40 21.91
N GLY A 715 3.73 13.72 20.92
CA GLY A 715 4.29 12.51 20.32
C GLY A 715 5.59 12.74 19.54
N GLY A 716 5.91 13.98 19.16
CA GLY A 716 7.18 14.32 18.50
C GLY A 716 7.43 13.50 17.23
N GLU A 717 6.37 13.14 16.50
CA GLU A 717 6.46 12.39 15.26
C GLU A 717 5.94 13.24 14.10
N ARG A 718 6.70 13.27 13.01
CA ARG A 718 6.26 13.87 11.76
C ARG A 718 6.34 12.84 10.63
N VAL A 719 5.22 12.63 9.95
CA VAL A 719 5.13 11.75 8.77
C VAL A 719 4.94 12.58 7.51
N ILE A 720 5.77 12.34 6.50
CA ILE A 720 5.67 12.95 5.17
C ILE A 720 5.44 11.85 4.15
N SER A 721 4.31 11.87 3.44
CA SER A 721 3.95 10.79 2.52
C SER A 721 4.93 10.62 1.36
N ARG A 722 5.44 11.71 0.78
CA ARG A 722 6.45 11.67 -0.29
C ARG A 722 7.18 13.01 -0.42
N LEU A 723 8.50 12.95 -0.58
CA LEU A 723 9.31 14.10 -0.97
C LEU A 723 9.68 14.01 -2.46
N PRO A 724 9.60 15.10 -3.25
CA PRO A 724 10.14 15.15 -4.60
C PRO A 724 11.67 14.90 -4.62
N PRO A 725 12.26 14.51 -5.76
CA PRO A 725 13.71 14.44 -5.89
C PRO A 725 14.38 15.79 -5.64
N GLY A 726 15.44 15.81 -4.84
CA GLY A 726 16.13 17.03 -4.42
C GLY A 726 16.90 16.88 -3.11
N ASP A 727 17.60 17.94 -2.74
CA ASP A 727 18.33 18.05 -1.47
C ASP A 727 17.52 18.87 -0.46
N TYR A 728 17.38 18.33 0.75
CA TYR A 728 16.56 18.90 1.82
C TYR A 728 17.35 18.98 3.12
N ARG A 729 16.95 19.94 3.95
CA ARG A 729 17.48 20.10 5.30
C ARG A 729 16.36 20.00 6.33
N ILE A 730 16.44 19.00 7.20
CA ILE A 730 15.43 18.76 8.25
C ILE A 730 15.88 19.45 9.53
N GLU A 731 15.09 20.43 9.96
CA GLU A 731 15.23 21.12 11.22
C GLU A 731 14.10 20.73 12.16
N VAL A 732 14.46 20.43 13.41
CA VAL A 732 13.51 20.06 14.45
C VAL A 732 13.77 20.91 15.68
N GLN A 733 12.71 21.46 16.24
CA GLN A 733 12.73 22.17 17.51
C GLN A 733 11.64 21.65 18.43
N ALA A 734 11.87 21.72 19.72
CA ALA A 734 10.91 21.34 20.72
C ALA A 734 11.03 22.21 21.95
N ARG A 735 9.94 22.35 22.70
CA ARG A 735 9.93 23.01 24.00
C ARG A 735 9.07 22.20 24.97
N ALA A 736 9.42 22.23 26.25
CA ALA A 736 8.57 21.72 27.32
C ALA A 736 7.70 22.87 27.83
N GLY A 737 6.37 22.72 27.74
CA GLY A 737 5.43 23.78 28.14
C GLY A 737 5.73 25.13 27.48
N GLU A 738 5.95 26.16 28.30
CA GLU A 738 6.27 27.53 27.87
C GLU A 738 7.76 27.83 27.79
N GLY A 739 8.62 26.82 27.94
CA GLY A 739 10.07 26.98 27.81
C GLY A 739 10.51 27.41 26.42
N ASP A 740 11.79 27.76 26.31
CA ASP A 740 12.39 28.13 25.04
C ASP A 740 12.42 26.95 24.05
N TRP A 741 12.35 27.27 22.76
CA TRP A 741 12.51 26.29 21.69
C TRP A 741 13.97 25.81 21.64
N VAL A 742 14.18 24.54 22.00
CA VAL A 742 15.45 23.83 21.87
C VAL A 742 15.54 23.19 20.50
N ALA A 743 16.65 23.41 19.80
CA ALA A 743 16.87 22.83 18.47
C ALA A 743 17.66 21.52 18.53
N ALA A 744 17.29 20.57 17.67
CA ALA A 744 18.07 19.37 17.41
C ALA A 744 19.19 19.68 16.39
N PRO A 745 20.29 18.91 16.38
CA PRO A 745 21.23 18.98 15.29
C PRO A 745 20.54 18.63 13.96
N THR A 746 20.78 19.47 12.96
CA THR A 746 20.13 19.39 11.65
C THR A 746 20.50 18.11 10.89
N LEU A 747 19.58 17.57 10.09
CA LEU A 747 19.82 16.43 9.20
C LEU A 747 19.80 16.87 7.75
N GLN A 748 20.74 16.35 6.96
CA GLN A 748 20.76 16.51 5.50
C GLN A 748 20.12 15.29 4.85
N LEU A 749 19.29 15.53 3.84
CA LEU A 749 18.52 14.50 3.15
C LEU A 749 18.59 14.69 1.63
N GLU A 750 19.03 13.67 0.90
CA GLU A 750 19.03 13.62 -0.57
C GLU A 750 17.95 12.63 -1.03
N VAL A 751 17.02 13.07 -1.87
CA VAL A 751 16.02 12.20 -2.51
C VAL A 751 16.42 11.97 -3.96
N ARG A 752 16.81 10.75 -4.29
CA ARG A 752 17.24 10.41 -5.65
C ARG A 752 16.08 10.40 -6.64
N PRO A 753 16.28 10.89 -7.88
CA PRO A 753 15.27 10.79 -8.91
C PRO A 753 15.05 9.32 -9.31
N PRO A 754 13.87 8.98 -9.87
CA PRO A 754 13.64 7.67 -10.45
C PRO A 754 14.70 7.34 -11.49
N TRP A 755 15.04 6.05 -11.64
CA TRP A 755 16.12 5.65 -12.54
C TRP A 755 15.89 6.11 -13.99
N TRP A 756 14.65 6.22 -14.48
CA TRP A 756 14.35 6.72 -15.83
C TRP A 756 14.56 8.23 -16.00
N LEU A 757 14.60 8.98 -14.89
CA LEU A 757 14.99 10.40 -14.86
C LEU A 757 16.47 10.59 -14.55
N SER A 758 17.23 9.52 -14.30
CA SER A 758 18.67 9.62 -14.11
C SER A 758 19.37 10.09 -15.39
N THR A 759 20.47 10.83 -15.26
CA THR A 759 21.27 11.31 -16.41
C THR A 759 21.67 10.18 -17.36
N PRO A 760 22.11 8.99 -16.89
CA PRO A 760 22.40 7.85 -17.78
C PRO A 760 21.15 7.36 -18.52
N ALA A 761 19.99 7.27 -17.87
CA ALA A 761 18.77 6.82 -18.53
C ALA A 761 18.24 7.85 -19.52
N GLN A 762 18.37 9.15 -19.22
CA GLN A 762 18.05 10.22 -20.16
C GLN A 762 18.98 10.18 -21.38
N LEU A 763 20.28 9.91 -21.18
CA LEU A 763 21.23 9.70 -22.28
C LEU A 763 20.91 8.46 -23.10
N VAL A 764 20.55 7.34 -22.46
CA VAL A 764 20.11 6.12 -23.15
C VAL A 764 18.80 6.36 -23.89
N ALA A 765 17.83 7.06 -23.29
CA ALA A 765 16.56 7.40 -23.93
C ALA A 765 16.76 8.38 -25.09
N ALA A 766 17.66 9.36 -24.96
CA ALA A 766 18.06 10.25 -26.04
C ALA A 766 18.76 9.47 -27.16
N LEU A 767 19.68 8.56 -26.82
CA LEU A 767 20.33 7.66 -27.77
C LEU A 767 19.31 6.74 -28.42
N LEU A 768 18.32 6.25 -27.69
CA LEU A 768 17.24 5.40 -28.20
C LEU A 768 16.28 6.22 -29.07
N CYS A 769 16.01 7.48 -28.76
CA CYS A 769 15.24 8.40 -29.59
C CYS A 769 16.02 8.74 -30.86
N VAL A 770 17.33 8.97 -30.78
CA VAL A 770 18.21 9.14 -31.94
C VAL A 770 18.28 7.84 -32.73
N LEU A 771 18.38 6.68 -32.10
CA LEU A 771 18.39 5.38 -32.76
C LEU A 771 17.04 5.09 -33.38
N LEU A 772 15.90 5.40 -32.74
CA LEU A 772 14.54 5.25 -33.26
C LEU A 772 14.25 6.29 -34.32
N SER A 773 14.82 7.49 -34.25
CA SER A 773 14.77 8.50 -35.31
C SER A 773 15.67 8.09 -36.46
N CYS A 774 16.82 7.47 -36.22
CA CYS A 774 17.70 6.92 -37.24
C CYS A 774 17.11 5.65 -37.85
N LEU A 775 16.47 4.78 -37.06
CA LEU A 775 15.72 3.60 -37.49
C LEU A 775 14.41 4.02 -38.13
N GLY A 776 13.82 5.13 -37.73
CA GLY A 776 12.60 5.73 -38.29
C GLY A 776 12.90 6.46 -39.58
N VAL A 777 14.04 7.16 -39.68
CA VAL A 777 14.60 7.73 -40.91
C VAL A 777 15.17 6.62 -41.77
N TRP A 778 15.71 5.54 -41.23
CA TRP A 778 16.15 4.37 -41.99
C TRP A 778 14.96 3.57 -42.45
N ALA A 779 13.91 3.39 -41.63
CA ALA A 779 12.66 2.74 -41.98
C ALA A 779 11.84 3.62 -42.91
N TRP A 780 11.88 4.95 -42.77
CA TRP A 780 11.29 5.91 -43.71
C TRP A 780 12.09 5.96 -44.99
N ARG A 781 13.42 5.99 -44.97
CA ARG A 781 14.27 5.83 -46.17
C ARG A 781 14.13 4.44 -46.76
N ARG A 782 13.86 3.39 -45.98
CA ARG A 782 13.60 2.02 -46.43
C ARG A 782 12.16 1.85 -46.86
N ARG A 783 11.21 2.63 -46.37
CA ARG A 783 9.80 2.66 -46.76
C ARG A 783 9.58 3.59 -47.94
N VAL A 784 10.42 4.61 -48.11
CA VAL A 784 10.57 5.48 -49.28
C VAL A 784 11.41 4.77 -50.33
N ARG A 785 12.49 4.05 -50.00
CA ARG A 785 13.16 3.14 -50.95
C ARG A 785 12.26 1.97 -51.28
N ARG A 786 11.55 1.37 -50.32
CA ARG A 786 10.51 0.38 -50.60
C ARG A 786 9.30 1.00 -51.26
N GLN A 787 8.94 2.28 -51.10
CA GLN A 787 7.85 2.94 -51.86
C GLN A 787 8.36 3.44 -53.19
N GLN A 788 9.65 3.69 -53.38
CA GLN A 788 10.23 4.00 -54.67
C GLN A 788 10.44 2.70 -55.42
N GLU A 789 10.93 1.64 -54.79
CA GLU A 789 10.96 0.28 -55.31
C GLU A 789 9.58 -0.32 -55.41
N TRP A 790 8.61 -0.01 -54.55
CA TRP A 790 7.21 -0.48 -54.62
C TRP A 790 6.39 0.41 -55.50
N VAL A 791 6.63 1.71 -55.67
CA VAL A 791 5.98 2.54 -56.72
C VAL A 791 6.66 2.31 -58.06
N LEU A 792 7.96 2.02 -58.13
CA LEU A 792 8.62 1.60 -59.38
C LEU A 792 8.31 0.13 -59.68
N ALA A 793 8.17 -0.75 -58.68
CA ALA A 793 7.69 -2.11 -58.84
C ALA A 793 6.18 -2.14 -59.01
N GLN A 794 5.38 -1.22 -58.48
CA GLN A 794 3.93 -1.08 -58.69
C GLN A 794 3.64 -0.24 -59.92
N GLN A 795 4.55 0.58 -60.43
CA GLN A 795 4.48 1.11 -61.79
C GLN A 795 4.94 0.05 -62.77
N ARG A 796 5.97 -0.76 -62.46
CA ARG A 796 6.33 -1.95 -63.26
C ARG A 796 5.34 -3.08 -63.14
N GLN A 797 4.63 -3.23 -62.01
CA GLN A 797 3.63 -4.24 -61.70
C GLN A 797 2.25 -3.71 -62.04
N GLN A 798 1.96 -2.42 -62.07
CA GLN A 798 0.77 -1.89 -62.76
C GLN A 798 1.03 -1.83 -64.25
N LEU A 799 2.24 -1.56 -64.76
CA LEU A 799 2.55 -1.77 -66.18
C LEU A 799 2.55 -3.26 -66.53
N ALA A 800 3.01 -4.15 -65.65
CA ALA A 800 3.01 -5.60 -65.89
C ALA A 800 1.69 -6.28 -65.53
N GLU A 801 0.87 -5.76 -64.62
CA GLU A 801 -0.50 -6.21 -64.30
C GLU A 801 -1.48 -5.54 -65.24
N GLN A 802 -1.33 -4.27 -65.64
CA GLN A 802 -2.08 -3.75 -66.78
C GLN A 802 -1.64 -4.46 -68.05
N ALA A 803 -0.35 -4.77 -68.26
CA ALA A 803 0.06 -5.61 -69.38
C ALA A 803 -0.36 -7.08 -69.21
N SER A 804 -0.51 -7.63 -67.99
CA SER A 804 -0.90 -9.03 -67.75
C SER A 804 -2.40 -9.22 -67.74
N VAL A 805 -3.16 -8.28 -67.18
CA VAL A 805 -4.62 -8.17 -67.25
C VAL A 805 -5.03 -7.74 -68.65
N ALA A 806 -4.33 -6.82 -69.32
CA ALA A 806 -4.53 -6.58 -70.75
C ALA A 806 -4.10 -7.78 -71.59
N LYS A 807 -3.04 -8.54 -71.26
CA LYS A 807 -2.65 -9.77 -71.97
C LYS A 807 -3.64 -10.91 -71.74
N SER A 808 -4.20 -11.04 -70.55
CA SER A 808 -5.21 -12.06 -70.21
C SER A 808 -6.58 -11.72 -70.81
N ASN A 809 -7.00 -10.45 -70.75
CA ASN A 809 -8.20 -9.95 -71.43
C ASN A 809 -8.02 -9.94 -72.95
N PHE A 810 -6.83 -9.63 -73.48
CA PHE A 810 -6.52 -9.75 -74.90
C PHE A 810 -6.58 -11.21 -75.36
N LEU A 811 -6.06 -12.18 -74.59
CA LEU A 811 -6.15 -13.59 -74.96
C LEU A 811 -7.57 -14.17 -74.84
N ALA A 812 -8.37 -13.70 -73.89
CA ALA A 812 -9.79 -14.05 -73.77
C ALA A 812 -10.64 -13.42 -74.90
N ASN A 813 -10.42 -12.14 -75.20
CA ASN A 813 -11.06 -11.42 -76.30
C ASN A 813 -10.62 -11.96 -77.66
N LEU A 814 -9.36 -12.31 -77.87
CA LEU A 814 -8.85 -12.92 -79.10
C LEU A 814 -9.46 -14.31 -79.32
N GLY A 815 -9.69 -15.08 -78.25
CA GLY A 815 -10.43 -16.34 -78.33
C GLY A 815 -11.86 -16.14 -78.82
N HIS A 816 -12.53 -15.06 -78.41
CA HIS A 816 -13.89 -14.71 -78.82
C HIS A 816 -13.94 -14.12 -80.24
N GLU A 817 -13.06 -13.16 -80.55
CA GLU A 817 -12.91 -12.51 -81.86
C GLU A 817 -12.48 -13.46 -82.97
N VAL A 818 -11.77 -14.56 -82.67
CA VAL A 818 -11.44 -15.60 -83.65
C VAL A 818 -12.59 -16.60 -83.80
N ARG A 819 -13.35 -16.91 -82.74
CA ARG A 819 -14.34 -17.99 -82.77
C ARG A 819 -15.63 -17.60 -83.52
N THR A 820 -16.06 -16.35 -83.42
CA THR A 820 -17.24 -15.83 -84.14
C THR A 820 -17.07 -15.86 -85.67
N PRO A 821 -16.02 -15.28 -86.29
CA PRO A 821 -15.83 -15.38 -87.74
C PRO A 821 -15.58 -16.82 -88.19
N MET A 822 -15.01 -17.68 -87.35
CA MET A 822 -14.83 -19.11 -87.68
C MET A 822 -16.16 -19.86 -87.81
N THR A 823 -17.22 -19.43 -87.13
CA THR A 823 -18.59 -19.96 -87.36
C THR A 823 -19.05 -19.66 -88.77
N GLY A 824 -18.82 -18.43 -89.23
CA GLY A 824 -19.09 -18.02 -90.61
C GLY A 824 -18.25 -18.80 -91.63
N VAL A 825 -16.93 -18.91 -91.44
CA VAL A 825 -16.04 -19.61 -92.38
C VAL A 825 -16.36 -21.11 -92.46
N LEU A 826 -16.52 -21.79 -91.33
CA LEU A 826 -16.82 -23.23 -91.31
C LEU A 826 -18.26 -23.51 -91.75
N GLY A 827 -19.23 -22.71 -91.29
CA GLY A 827 -20.64 -22.86 -91.65
C GLY A 827 -20.92 -22.57 -93.12
N MET A 828 -20.34 -21.49 -93.69
CA MET A 828 -20.45 -21.21 -95.12
C MET A 828 -19.72 -22.24 -95.98
N SER A 829 -18.59 -22.77 -95.51
CA SER A 829 -17.92 -23.91 -96.17
C SER A 829 -18.81 -25.15 -96.18
N GLU A 830 -19.58 -25.39 -95.12
CA GLU A 830 -20.53 -26.51 -95.03
C GLU A 830 -21.76 -26.31 -95.93
N LEU A 831 -22.34 -25.10 -95.96
CA LEU A 831 -23.42 -24.73 -96.89
C LEU A 831 -22.97 -24.83 -98.35
N LEU A 832 -21.76 -24.40 -98.68
CA LEU A 832 -21.17 -24.55 -100.03
C LEU A 832 -20.99 -26.03 -100.39
N LEU A 833 -20.50 -26.88 -99.47
CA LEU A 833 -20.36 -28.32 -99.72
C LEU A 833 -21.71 -29.02 -99.97
N ALA A 834 -22.82 -28.47 -99.44
CA ALA A 834 -24.17 -28.93 -99.69
C ALA A 834 -24.74 -28.51 -101.07
N THR A 835 -24.06 -27.60 -101.79
CA THR A 835 -24.34 -27.28 -103.20
C THR A 835 -23.52 -28.17 -104.15
N PRO A 836 -23.95 -28.38 -105.41
CA PRO A 836 -23.18 -29.17 -106.36
C PRO A 836 -21.88 -28.45 -106.80
N LEU A 837 -20.76 -28.78 -106.15
CA LEU A 837 -19.41 -28.25 -106.43
C LEU A 837 -18.57 -29.21 -107.30
N ASP A 838 -17.64 -28.67 -108.10
CA ASP A 838 -16.67 -29.46 -108.85
C ASP A 838 -15.59 -30.09 -107.94
N ALA A 839 -14.84 -31.08 -108.45
CA ALA A 839 -13.86 -31.83 -107.65
C ALA A 839 -12.73 -30.95 -107.08
N LYS A 840 -12.32 -29.90 -107.80
CA LYS A 840 -11.23 -29.02 -107.38
C LYS A 840 -11.74 -28.05 -106.32
N GLN A 841 -12.91 -27.45 -106.51
CA GLN A 841 -13.61 -26.61 -105.54
C GLN A 841 -13.90 -27.38 -104.26
N ARG A 842 -14.45 -28.59 -104.35
CA ARG A 842 -14.70 -29.45 -103.18
C ARG A 842 -13.41 -29.72 -102.40
N SER A 843 -12.29 -30.03 -103.07
CA SER A 843 -11.00 -30.21 -102.37
C SER A 843 -10.49 -28.94 -101.69
N HIS A 844 -10.72 -27.75 -102.26
CA HIS A 844 -10.29 -26.49 -101.64
C HIS A 844 -11.14 -26.17 -100.41
N VAL A 845 -12.47 -26.33 -100.51
CA VAL A 845 -13.37 -26.12 -99.37
C VAL A 845 -13.09 -27.13 -98.25
N ASP A 846 -12.77 -28.39 -98.60
CA ASP A 846 -12.43 -29.42 -97.62
C ASP A 846 -11.07 -29.16 -96.93
N ALA A 847 -10.12 -28.56 -97.66
CA ALA A 847 -8.84 -28.10 -97.09
C ALA A 847 -9.04 -26.91 -96.15
N ILE A 848 -9.87 -25.93 -96.51
CA ILE A 848 -10.24 -24.79 -95.65
C ILE A 848 -10.88 -25.31 -94.34
N ARG A 849 -11.79 -26.27 -94.44
CA ARG A 849 -12.43 -26.90 -93.27
C ARG A 849 -11.42 -27.60 -92.36
N LYS A 850 -10.51 -28.42 -92.91
CA LYS A 850 -9.47 -29.11 -92.13
C LYS A 850 -8.48 -28.14 -91.47
N ALA A 851 -8.06 -27.10 -92.18
CA ALA A 851 -7.18 -26.07 -91.63
C ALA A 851 -7.88 -25.28 -90.51
N GLY A 852 -9.15 -24.90 -90.69
CA GLY A 852 -9.96 -24.22 -89.68
C GLY A 852 -10.14 -25.07 -88.41
N ALA A 853 -10.44 -26.36 -88.56
CA ALA A 853 -10.57 -27.27 -87.41
C ALA A 853 -9.24 -27.50 -86.67
N HIS A 854 -8.11 -27.54 -87.38
CA HIS A 854 -6.79 -27.64 -86.77
C HIS A 854 -6.43 -26.37 -85.98
N LEU A 855 -6.74 -25.20 -86.53
CA LEU A 855 -6.48 -23.90 -85.90
C LEU A 855 -7.31 -23.74 -84.62
N LEU A 856 -8.58 -24.15 -84.64
CA LEU A 856 -9.44 -24.19 -83.44
C LEU A 856 -8.86 -25.10 -82.34
N ARG A 857 -8.30 -26.26 -82.70
CA ARG A 857 -7.66 -27.16 -81.73
C ARG A 857 -6.45 -26.49 -81.06
N LEU A 858 -5.59 -25.84 -81.84
CA LEU A 858 -4.41 -25.13 -81.32
C LEU A 858 -4.80 -23.95 -80.42
N VAL A 859 -5.84 -23.21 -80.78
CA VAL A 859 -6.38 -22.13 -79.95
C VAL A 859 -6.92 -22.67 -78.63
N ASN A 860 -7.68 -23.77 -78.66
CA ASN A 860 -8.19 -24.39 -77.45
C ASN A 860 -7.08 -24.95 -76.54
N ASP A 861 -6.05 -25.58 -77.09
CA ASP A 861 -4.89 -26.07 -76.31
C ASP A 861 -4.13 -24.92 -75.64
N ALA A 862 -3.99 -23.78 -76.33
CA ALA A 862 -3.37 -22.57 -75.77
C ALA A 862 -4.22 -21.95 -74.66
N LEU A 863 -5.55 -21.97 -74.81
CA LEU A 863 -6.50 -21.51 -73.79
C LEU A 863 -6.51 -22.41 -72.55
N ASP A 864 -6.46 -23.73 -72.72
CA ASP A 864 -6.36 -24.68 -71.60
C ASP A 864 -5.06 -24.47 -70.81
N LEU A 865 -3.92 -24.27 -71.50
CA LEU A 865 -2.65 -23.95 -70.84
C LEU A 865 -2.69 -22.60 -70.09
N ALA A 866 -3.27 -21.56 -70.71
CA ALA A 866 -3.43 -20.26 -70.07
C ALA A 866 -4.31 -20.33 -68.80
N ARG A 867 -5.36 -21.18 -68.81
CA ARG A 867 -6.21 -21.40 -67.64
C ARG A 867 -5.49 -22.16 -66.53
N ILE A 868 -4.66 -23.14 -66.88
CA ILE A 868 -3.82 -23.89 -65.93
C ILE A 868 -2.81 -22.95 -65.27
N GLU A 869 -2.08 -22.13 -66.03
CA GLU A 869 -1.13 -21.15 -65.48
C GLU A 869 -1.80 -20.12 -64.57
N ALA A 870 -3.03 -19.73 -64.90
CA ALA A 870 -3.85 -18.84 -64.08
C ALA A 870 -4.45 -19.54 -62.84
N GLY A 871 -4.26 -20.85 -62.66
CA GLY A 871 -4.82 -21.62 -61.55
C GLY A 871 -6.34 -21.81 -61.59
N LYS A 872 -6.97 -21.56 -62.75
CA LYS A 872 -8.44 -21.56 -62.94
C LYS A 872 -8.97 -22.84 -63.63
N LEU A 873 -8.18 -23.90 -63.70
CA LEU A 873 -8.64 -25.19 -64.24
C LEU A 873 -9.39 -25.98 -63.15
N GLU A 874 -10.69 -26.18 -63.33
CA GLU A 874 -11.50 -27.04 -62.46
C GLU A 874 -11.55 -28.48 -63.02
N LEU A 875 -11.24 -29.48 -62.18
CA LEU A 875 -11.30 -30.91 -62.54
C LEU A 875 -12.67 -31.50 -62.19
N VAL A 876 -13.32 -32.17 -63.14
CA VAL A 876 -14.65 -32.76 -62.93
C VAL A 876 -14.50 -34.17 -62.38
N GLN A 877 -14.85 -34.36 -61.11
CA GLN A 877 -14.75 -35.66 -60.43
C GLN A 877 -16.00 -36.50 -60.73
N GLN A 878 -15.86 -37.58 -61.50
CA GLN A 878 -16.95 -38.52 -61.80
C GLN A 878 -16.51 -39.99 -61.66
N PRO A 879 -17.40 -40.91 -61.22
CA PRO A 879 -17.11 -42.34 -61.23
C PRO A 879 -17.04 -42.86 -62.67
N PHE A 880 -15.96 -43.55 -63.04
CA PHE A 880 -15.83 -44.21 -64.34
C PHE A 880 -15.04 -45.53 -64.22
N ASP A 881 -15.23 -46.45 -65.17
CA ASP A 881 -14.48 -47.71 -65.26
C ASP A 881 -13.17 -47.48 -66.06
N PRO A 882 -11.98 -47.58 -65.42
CA PRO A 882 -10.71 -47.40 -66.11
C PRO A 882 -10.38 -48.53 -67.10
N ALA A 883 -10.87 -49.75 -66.84
CA ALA A 883 -10.70 -50.86 -67.77
C ALA A 883 -11.48 -50.57 -69.06
N GLN A 884 -12.73 -50.11 -68.95
CA GLN A 884 -13.52 -49.70 -70.10
C GLN A 884 -12.85 -48.54 -70.86
N LEU A 885 -12.45 -47.47 -70.16
CA LEU A 885 -11.81 -46.32 -70.80
C LEU A 885 -10.51 -46.69 -71.52
N THR A 886 -9.68 -47.55 -70.92
CA THR A 886 -8.42 -47.97 -71.56
C THR A 886 -8.63 -48.98 -72.68
N GLN A 887 -9.69 -49.80 -72.62
CA GLN A 887 -10.08 -50.69 -73.72
C GLN A 887 -10.60 -49.89 -74.92
N GLU A 888 -11.53 -48.96 -74.71
CA GLU A 888 -12.01 -48.08 -75.78
C GLU A 888 -10.86 -47.30 -76.44
N LEU A 889 -9.88 -46.88 -75.64
CA LEU A 889 -8.70 -46.20 -76.16
C LEU A 889 -7.78 -47.14 -76.94
N ALA A 890 -7.62 -48.38 -76.48
CA ALA A 890 -6.86 -49.40 -77.19
C ALA A 890 -7.53 -49.71 -78.54
N ASP A 891 -8.85 -49.89 -78.58
CA ASP A 891 -9.63 -50.15 -79.79
C ASP A 891 -9.55 -48.97 -80.76
N PHE A 892 -9.49 -47.74 -80.26
CA PHE A 892 -9.29 -46.55 -81.08
C PHE A 892 -7.86 -46.43 -81.64
N MET A 893 -6.84 -46.80 -80.85
CA MET A 893 -5.44 -46.67 -81.25
C MET A 893 -4.92 -47.86 -82.08
N HIS A 894 -5.58 -49.01 -82.01
CA HIS A 894 -5.19 -50.22 -82.75
C HIS A 894 -5.17 -50.00 -84.28
N PRO A 895 -6.23 -49.48 -84.94
CA PRO A 895 -6.22 -49.27 -86.38
C PRO A 895 -5.19 -48.22 -86.82
N ILE A 896 -4.97 -47.20 -85.99
CA ILE A 896 -4.01 -46.11 -86.27
C ILE A 896 -2.57 -46.65 -86.20
N SER A 897 -2.31 -47.56 -85.27
CA SER A 897 -1.02 -48.25 -85.13
C SER A 897 -0.77 -49.22 -86.28
N GLU A 898 -1.77 -50.02 -86.66
CA GLU A 898 -1.69 -50.96 -87.78
C GLU A 898 -1.51 -50.26 -89.13
N ALA A 899 -2.20 -49.14 -89.36
CA ALA A 899 -2.03 -48.34 -90.57
C ALA A 899 -0.60 -47.81 -90.75
N ARG A 900 0.19 -47.77 -89.67
CA ARG A 900 1.63 -47.44 -89.68
C ARG A 900 2.55 -48.66 -89.59
N GLY A 901 2.02 -49.88 -89.55
CA GLY A 901 2.80 -51.11 -89.49
C GLY A 901 3.40 -51.43 -88.12
N LEU A 902 2.86 -50.86 -87.03
CA LEU A 902 3.30 -51.12 -85.66
C LEU A 902 2.40 -52.16 -84.99
N ARG A 903 2.99 -53.05 -84.17
CA ARG A 903 2.21 -53.98 -83.32
C ARG A 903 1.72 -53.27 -82.06
N PHE A 904 0.42 -53.35 -81.78
CA PHE A 904 -0.16 -52.75 -80.58
C PHE A 904 -0.47 -53.80 -79.53
N HIS A 905 0.06 -53.63 -78.32
CA HIS A 905 -0.15 -54.55 -77.21
C HIS A 905 -0.87 -53.87 -76.04
N TYR A 906 -2.12 -54.24 -75.81
CA TYR A 906 -2.87 -53.82 -74.63
C TYR A 906 -2.83 -54.92 -73.56
N ARG A 907 -2.49 -54.53 -72.32
CA ARG A 907 -2.50 -55.44 -71.18
C ARG A 907 -3.21 -54.79 -70.00
N ASN A 908 -4.38 -55.32 -69.66
CA ASN A 908 -5.12 -54.94 -68.47
C ASN A 908 -4.72 -55.85 -67.29
N GLN A 909 -4.25 -55.25 -66.18
CA GLN A 909 -3.94 -55.94 -64.93
C GLN A 909 -4.79 -55.41 -63.76
N LEU A 910 -5.94 -54.79 -64.07
CA LEU A 910 -6.90 -54.34 -63.06
C LEU A 910 -7.80 -55.50 -62.60
N PRO A 911 -8.30 -55.46 -61.35
CA PRO A 911 -9.39 -56.33 -60.93
C PRO A 911 -10.62 -56.15 -61.84
N ALA A 912 -11.39 -57.22 -62.06
CA ALA A 912 -12.65 -57.10 -62.79
C ALA A 912 -13.60 -56.13 -62.07
N GLN A 913 -14.24 -55.22 -62.82
CA GLN A 913 -15.25 -54.26 -62.33
C GLN A 913 -14.74 -53.20 -61.34
N LEU A 914 -13.53 -52.65 -61.57
CA LEU A 914 -13.01 -51.53 -60.79
C LEU A 914 -13.61 -50.20 -61.28
N VAL A 915 -14.29 -49.45 -60.40
CA VAL A 915 -14.74 -48.08 -60.66
C VAL A 915 -13.89 -47.10 -59.84
N VAL A 916 -13.48 -45.99 -60.44
CA VAL A 916 -12.72 -44.94 -59.76
C VAL A 916 -13.34 -43.57 -59.97
N LEU A 917 -13.17 -42.69 -58.98
CA LEU A 917 -13.58 -41.31 -59.06
C LEU A 917 -12.45 -40.45 -59.67
N GLY A 918 -12.73 -39.76 -60.76
CA GLY A 918 -11.78 -38.90 -61.44
C GLY A 918 -12.34 -38.23 -62.69
N ASP A 919 -11.54 -37.37 -63.31
CA ASP A 919 -11.90 -36.75 -64.58
C ASP A 919 -11.51 -37.67 -65.75
N ALA A 920 -12.46 -38.52 -66.17
CA ALA A 920 -12.27 -39.48 -67.26
C ALA A 920 -11.80 -38.80 -68.57
N THR A 921 -12.27 -37.58 -68.85
CA THR A 921 -11.94 -36.84 -70.08
C THR A 921 -10.49 -36.40 -70.06
N ARG A 922 -10.00 -35.87 -68.93
CA ARG A 922 -8.60 -35.44 -68.80
C ARG A 922 -7.65 -36.63 -68.73
N VAL A 923 -8.05 -37.75 -68.11
CA VAL A 923 -7.28 -39.01 -68.18
C VAL A 923 -7.17 -39.50 -69.62
N ARG A 924 -8.28 -39.51 -70.38
CA ARG A 924 -8.28 -39.88 -71.80
C ARG A 924 -7.36 -38.96 -72.61
N GLN A 925 -7.40 -37.66 -72.37
CA GLN A 925 -6.54 -36.67 -73.05
C GLN A 925 -5.05 -36.94 -72.80
N ILE A 926 -4.66 -37.22 -71.56
CA ILE A 926 -3.28 -37.58 -71.22
C ILE A 926 -2.85 -38.82 -72.01
N LEU A 927 -3.67 -39.87 -72.00
CA LEU A 927 -3.32 -41.14 -72.64
C LEU A 927 -3.29 -41.04 -74.17
N ILE A 928 -4.22 -40.31 -74.80
CA ILE A 928 -4.22 -40.07 -76.25
C ILE A 928 -2.95 -39.35 -76.68
N ASN A 929 -2.52 -38.33 -75.91
CA ASN A 929 -1.31 -37.58 -76.24
C ASN A 929 -0.04 -38.44 -76.11
N LEU A 930 0.04 -39.28 -75.07
CA LEU A 930 1.18 -40.17 -74.87
C LEU A 930 1.22 -41.30 -75.92
N LEU A 931 0.09 -41.96 -76.19
CA LEU A 931 0.00 -43.02 -77.20
C LEU A 931 0.18 -42.49 -78.61
N GLY A 932 -0.41 -41.32 -78.91
CA GLY A 932 -0.24 -40.63 -80.18
C GLY A 932 1.24 -40.30 -80.44
N ASN A 933 1.98 -39.84 -79.43
CA ASN A 933 3.42 -39.63 -79.56
C ASN A 933 4.18 -40.94 -79.73
N ALA A 934 3.86 -41.98 -78.96
CA ALA A 934 4.48 -43.30 -79.09
C ALA A 934 4.33 -43.88 -80.51
N ILE A 935 3.15 -43.79 -81.11
CA ILE A 935 2.86 -44.24 -82.48
C ILE A 935 3.54 -43.33 -83.52
N LYS A 936 3.54 -42.03 -83.27
CA LYS A 936 4.09 -41.03 -84.19
C LYS A 936 5.59 -41.16 -84.37
N PHE A 937 6.33 -41.45 -83.29
CA PHE A 937 7.80 -41.50 -83.28
C PHE A 937 8.37 -42.93 -83.41
N SER A 938 7.53 -43.96 -83.46
CA SER A 938 7.96 -45.32 -83.76
C SER A 938 7.75 -45.62 -85.24
N GLU A 939 8.84 -45.87 -85.98
CA GLU A 939 8.74 -46.21 -87.41
C GLU A 939 8.49 -47.70 -87.65
N ARG A 940 9.02 -48.58 -86.79
CA ARG A 940 8.81 -50.04 -86.78
C ARG A 940 8.90 -50.56 -85.34
N GLY A 941 8.22 -51.66 -85.04
CA GLY A 941 8.26 -52.31 -83.73
C GLY A 941 6.89 -52.40 -83.06
N GLU A 942 6.86 -52.30 -81.73
CA GLU A 942 5.66 -52.37 -80.91
C GLU A 942 5.44 -51.13 -80.05
N VAL A 943 4.16 -50.82 -79.82
CA VAL A 943 3.67 -49.85 -78.84
C VAL A 943 2.74 -50.60 -77.90
N SER A 944 2.88 -50.37 -76.60
CA SER A 944 2.07 -51.04 -75.59
C SER A 944 1.46 -50.07 -74.58
N LEU A 945 0.22 -50.37 -74.21
CA LEU A 945 -0.50 -49.74 -73.10
C LEU A 945 -0.73 -50.81 -72.04
N MET A 946 -0.17 -50.60 -70.85
CA MET A 946 -0.43 -51.43 -69.70
C MET A 946 -1.03 -50.61 -68.57
N VAL A 947 -2.13 -51.08 -68.01
CA VAL A 947 -2.77 -50.49 -66.84
C VAL A 947 -2.71 -51.47 -65.68
N SER A 948 -2.23 -51.01 -64.53
CA SER A 948 -2.11 -51.80 -63.31
C SER A 948 -2.44 -50.99 -62.07
N GLN A 949 -2.98 -51.65 -61.04
CA GLN A 949 -3.30 -51.02 -59.77
C GLN A 949 -2.18 -51.28 -58.74
N HIS A 950 -1.78 -50.24 -58.01
CA HIS A 950 -0.89 -50.35 -56.86
C HIS A 950 -1.50 -49.59 -55.67
N GLY A 951 -2.16 -50.29 -54.74
CA GLY A 951 -2.92 -49.67 -53.66
C GLY A 951 -4.10 -48.85 -54.20
N GLU A 952 -4.18 -47.57 -53.84
CA GLU A 952 -5.19 -46.62 -54.35
C GLU A 952 -4.69 -45.77 -55.53
N VAL A 953 -3.57 -46.17 -56.15
CA VAL A 953 -3.00 -45.48 -57.31
C VAL A 953 -3.12 -46.36 -58.55
N LEU A 954 -3.69 -45.79 -59.60
CA LEU A 954 -3.71 -46.39 -60.94
C LEU A 954 -2.46 -45.98 -61.70
N ARG A 955 -1.74 -46.97 -62.20
CA ARG A 955 -0.52 -46.79 -62.99
C ARG A 955 -0.80 -47.12 -64.45
N PHE A 956 -0.65 -46.11 -65.30
CA PHE A 956 -0.71 -46.26 -66.75
C PHE A 956 0.71 -46.22 -67.31
N LYS A 957 1.13 -47.30 -67.96
CA LYS A 957 2.42 -47.38 -68.65
C LYS A 957 2.20 -47.40 -70.15
N VAL A 958 2.73 -46.39 -70.83
CA VAL A 958 2.80 -46.34 -72.30
C VAL A 958 4.25 -46.58 -72.68
N ARG A 959 4.53 -47.65 -73.42
CA ARG A 959 5.87 -48.00 -73.87
C ARG A 959 5.92 -48.16 -75.37
N ASP A 960 6.92 -47.55 -75.99
CA ASP A 960 7.28 -47.76 -77.38
C ASP A 960 8.68 -48.38 -77.52
N SER A 961 8.95 -48.85 -78.74
CA SER A 961 10.26 -49.37 -79.19
C SER A 961 10.94 -48.42 -80.17
N GLY A 962 10.54 -47.13 -80.16
CA GLY A 962 11.09 -46.09 -81.00
C GLY A 962 12.53 -45.69 -80.65
N PRO A 963 13.03 -44.56 -81.17
CA PRO A 963 14.44 -44.18 -81.07
C PRO A 963 14.91 -43.88 -79.63
N GLY A 964 14.00 -43.73 -78.67
CA GLY A 964 14.32 -43.32 -77.30
C GLY A 964 14.75 -41.84 -77.20
N ILE A 965 14.78 -41.32 -75.96
CA ILE A 965 15.04 -39.90 -75.65
C ILE A 965 16.33 -39.80 -74.84
N GLY A 966 17.24 -38.88 -75.21
CA GLY A 966 18.52 -38.68 -74.51
C GLY A 966 18.39 -38.00 -73.14
N PRO A 967 19.44 -38.04 -72.27
CA PRO A 967 19.35 -37.53 -70.89
C PRO A 967 19.08 -36.02 -70.79
N GLU A 968 19.70 -35.21 -71.65
CA GLU A 968 19.49 -33.76 -71.68
C GLU A 968 18.08 -33.40 -72.18
N GLN A 969 17.57 -34.14 -73.17
CA GLN A 969 16.19 -33.97 -73.65
C GLN A 969 15.17 -34.44 -72.61
N GLN A 970 15.45 -35.49 -71.83
CA GLN A 970 14.57 -35.93 -70.74
C GLN A 970 14.40 -34.85 -69.66
N LYS A 971 15.45 -34.07 -69.35
CA LYS A 971 15.36 -32.95 -68.38
C LYS A 971 14.45 -31.82 -68.86
N ARG A 972 14.29 -31.69 -70.17
CA ARG A 972 13.56 -30.57 -70.79
C ARG A 972 12.25 -30.99 -71.47
N LEU A 973 11.94 -32.28 -71.46
CA LEU A 973 10.81 -32.91 -72.16
C LEU A 973 9.44 -32.31 -71.85
N PHE A 974 9.27 -31.82 -70.62
CA PHE A 974 8.02 -31.21 -70.17
C PHE A 974 8.06 -29.66 -70.18
N GLN A 975 9.14 -29.05 -70.70
CA GLN A 975 9.19 -27.60 -70.89
C GLN A 975 8.25 -27.18 -72.04
N ARG A 976 7.57 -26.05 -71.84
CA ARG A 976 6.55 -25.53 -72.75
C ARG A 976 7.18 -25.11 -74.08
N PHE A 977 6.54 -25.48 -75.18
CA PHE A 977 6.99 -25.23 -76.57
C PHE A 977 8.35 -25.83 -76.91
N GLU A 978 8.88 -26.69 -76.05
CA GLU A 978 10.18 -27.26 -76.31
C GLU A 978 10.07 -28.43 -77.27
N GLN A 979 10.79 -28.31 -78.38
CA GLN A 979 10.98 -29.37 -79.35
C GLN A 979 12.47 -29.67 -79.36
N ALA A 980 12.82 -30.95 -79.14
CA ALA A 980 14.20 -31.40 -79.16
C ALA A 980 14.91 -30.94 -80.46
N ASP A 981 15.97 -30.14 -80.25
CA ASP A 981 16.89 -29.53 -81.22
C ASP A 981 16.40 -29.38 -82.67
N GLY A 982 15.81 -28.21 -82.94
CA GLY A 982 16.06 -27.42 -84.15
C GLY A 982 15.52 -27.94 -85.48
N ALA A 983 14.50 -27.25 -86.01
CA ALA A 983 14.00 -27.13 -87.39
C ALA A 983 13.75 -28.40 -88.25
N ARG A 984 14.57 -29.47 -88.17
CA ARG A 984 14.42 -30.72 -88.93
C ARG A 984 13.33 -31.64 -88.37
N THR A 985 13.10 -31.63 -87.05
CA THR A 985 12.06 -32.44 -86.40
C THR A 985 10.68 -31.80 -86.57
N SER A 986 10.59 -30.47 -86.51
CA SER A 986 9.34 -29.70 -86.66
C SER A 986 8.73 -29.83 -88.06
N ALA A 987 9.56 -29.87 -89.10
CA ALA A 987 9.10 -29.98 -90.50
C ALA A 987 8.61 -31.40 -90.87
N ARG A 988 9.17 -32.45 -90.24
CA ARG A 988 8.87 -33.84 -90.62
C ARG A 988 7.72 -34.45 -89.83
N TYR A 989 7.52 -34.01 -88.59
CA TYR A 989 6.51 -34.59 -87.71
C TYR A 989 5.57 -33.57 -87.07
N GLY A 990 5.68 -32.25 -87.29
CA GLY A 990 4.63 -31.25 -87.02
C GLY A 990 3.81 -31.45 -85.73
N GLY A 991 4.31 -30.98 -84.59
CA GLY A 991 3.56 -30.94 -83.32
C GLY A 991 3.80 -29.61 -82.62
N SER A 992 2.86 -29.14 -81.79
CA SER A 992 2.92 -27.82 -81.14
C SER A 992 3.94 -27.72 -80.00
N GLY A 993 4.56 -28.83 -79.57
CA GLY A 993 5.45 -28.87 -78.40
C GLY A 993 4.73 -28.68 -77.06
N LEU A 994 3.39 -28.58 -77.05
CA LEU A 994 2.60 -28.33 -75.83
C LEU A 994 2.06 -29.61 -75.18
N GLY A 995 1.82 -30.66 -75.96
CA GLY A 995 1.08 -31.84 -75.49
C GLY A 995 1.68 -32.54 -74.26
N LEU A 996 3.01 -32.70 -74.20
CA LEU A 996 3.69 -33.31 -73.05
C LEU A 996 3.70 -32.41 -71.81
N ALA A 997 3.86 -31.10 -71.99
CA ALA A 997 3.76 -30.13 -70.89
C ALA A 997 2.35 -30.13 -70.29
N ILE A 998 1.31 -30.17 -71.14
CA ILE A 998 -0.09 -30.31 -70.70
C ILE A 998 -0.29 -31.63 -69.94
N CYS A 999 0.28 -32.75 -70.42
CA CYS A 999 0.20 -34.01 -69.69
C CYS A 999 0.82 -33.92 -68.29
N GLN A 1000 1.95 -33.22 -68.12
CA GLN A 1000 2.56 -33.04 -66.81
C GLN A 1000 1.68 -32.17 -65.90
N GLU A 1001 1.22 -31.02 -66.38
CA GLU A 1001 0.40 -30.10 -65.59
C GLU A 1001 -0.95 -30.73 -65.19
N LEU A 1002 -1.62 -31.45 -66.09
CA LEU A 1002 -2.85 -32.19 -65.77
C LEU A 1002 -2.58 -33.31 -64.76
N THR A 1003 -1.47 -34.03 -64.91
CA THR A 1003 -1.09 -35.07 -63.94
C THR A 1003 -0.83 -34.48 -62.56
N VAL A 1004 -0.13 -33.35 -62.48
CA VAL A 1004 0.13 -32.62 -61.22
C VAL A 1004 -1.17 -32.05 -60.63
N ALA A 1005 -2.06 -31.48 -61.45
CA ALA A 1005 -3.37 -30.99 -61.02
C ALA A 1005 -4.23 -32.11 -60.44
N MET A 1006 -4.13 -33.33 -61.00
CA MET A 1006 -4.76 -34.55 -60.47
C MET A 1006 -3.98 -35.18 -59.29
N LYS A 1007 -2.97 -34.48 -58.73
CA LYS A 1007 -2.09 -34.93 -57.63
C LYS A 1007 -1.32 -36.21 -57.94
N GLY A 1008 -1.17 -36.55 -59.21
CA GLY A 1008 -0.41 -37.69 -59.68
C GLY A 1008 1.03 -37.34 -60.05
N THR A 1009 1.77 -38.34 -60.54
CA THR A 1009 3.13 -38.15 -61.04
C THR A 1009 3.33 -38.81 -62.40
N ILE A 1010 3.93 -38.09 -63.34
CA ILE A 1010 4.37 -38.65 -64.62
C ILE A 1010 5.88 -38.81 -64.61
N ARG A 1011 6.35 -40.00 -64.97
CA ARG A 1011 7.77 -40.36 -65.03
C ARG A 1011 8.10 -40.93 -66.39
N VAL A 1012 9.29 -40.61 -66.90
CA VAL A 1012 9.81 -41.17 -68.14
C VAL A 1012 11.05 -42.00 -67.85
N ARG A 1013 11.14 -43.16 -68.48
CA ARG A 1013 12.36 -43.96 -68.58
C ARG A 1013 12.60 -44.24 -70.04
N SER A 1014 13.71 -43.74 -70.58
CA SER A 1014 14.07 -43.99 -71.96
C SER A 1014 15.57 -44.16 -72.12
N ARG A 1015 15.95 -44.98 -73.10
CA ARG A 1015 17.33 -45.18 -73.54
C ARG A 1015 17.35 -45.08 -75.06
N LEU A 1016 18.28 -44.28 -75.59
CA LEU A 1016 18.48 -44.11 -77.03
C LEU A 1016 18.67 -45.49 -77.71
N GLY A 1017 17.99 -45.68 -78.82
CA GLY A 1017 17.94 -46.91 -79.63
C GLY A 1017 17.08 -48.05 -79.09
N VAL A 1018 16.48 -47.92 -77.89
CA VAL A 1018 15.72 -49.01 -77.24
C VAL A 1018 14.22 -48.70 -77.10
N GLY A 1019 13.86 -47.42 -76.98
CA GLY A 1019 12.47 -46.96 -76.83
C GLY A 1019 12.22 -46.12 -75.58
N THR A 1020 11.00 -45.60 -75.47
CA THR A 1020 10.56 -44.78 -74.34
C THR A 1020 9.43 -45.45 -73.57
N GLN A 1021 9.48 -45.37 -72.24
CA GLN A 1021 8.36 -45.72 -71.37
C GLN A 1021 7.95 -44.52 -70.53
N PHE A 1022 6.71 -44.07 -70.69
CA PHE A 1022 6.05 -43.16 -69.77
C PHE A 1022 5.25 -43.96 -68.74
N SER A 1023 5.33 -43.57 -67.48
CA SER A 1023 4.57 -44.14 -66.38
C SER A 1023 3.85 -43.00 -65.65
N VAL A 1024 2.52 -43.00 -65.76
CA VAL A 1024 1.64 -42.03 -65.12
C VAL A 1024 0.96 -42.70 -63.94
N ASP A 1025 1.19 -42.16 -62.74
CA ASP A 1025 0.62 -42.63 -61.49
C ASP A 1025 -0.43 -41.63 -61.02
N LEU A 1026 -1.70 -42.02 -61.07
CA LEU A 1026 -2.82 -41.17 -60.65
C LEU A 1026 -3.47 -41.75 -59.39
N PRO A 1027 -3.53 -40.99 -58.28
CA PRO A 1027 -4.29 -41.36 -57.08
C PRO A 1027 -5.78 -41.12 -57.35
N LEU A 1028 -6.44 -42.11 -57.94
CA LEU A 1028 -7.86 -42.08 -58.23
C LEU A 1028 -8.57 -42.92 -57.18
N PRO A 1029 -9.38 -42.30 -56.29
CA PRO A 1029 -10.10 -43.02 -55.25
C PRO A 1029 -10.97 -44.13 -55.85
N ILE A 1030 -10.85 -45.34 -55.31
CA ILE A 1030 -11.62 -46.49 -55.77
C ILE A 1030 -13.02 -46.40 -55.17
N ASP A 1031 -14.02 -46.37 -56.04
CA ASP A 1031 -15.41 -46.36 -55.63
C ASP A 1031 -15.86 -47.78 -55.29
N ARG A 1032 -16.01 -48.05 -53.98
CA ARG A 1032 -16.43 -49.35 -53.45
C ARG A 1032 -17.96 -49.49 -53.30
N SER A 1033 -18.72 -48.50 -53.78
CA SER A 1033 -20.17 -48.41 -53.55
C SER A 1033 -21.05 -49.36 -54.39
N GLY A 1034 -20.47 -50.13 -55.32
CA GLY A 1034 -21.20 -51.17 -56.07
C GLY A 1034 -22.26 -50.64 -57.05
N VAL A 1035 -22.21 -49.36 -57.41
CA VAL A 1035 -23.20 -48.71 -58.27
C VAL A 1035 -22.91 -48.99 -59.75
N ARG A 1036 -23.84 -49.68 -60.43
CA ARG A 1036 -23.81 -49.92 -61.88
C ARG A 1036 -24.11 -48.62 -62.63
N ILE A 1037 -23.16 -48.13 -63.44
CA ILE A 1037 -23.42 -47.02 -64.37
C ILE A 1037 -24.03 -47.60 -65.65
N ALA A 1038 -25.30 -47.28 -65.89
CA ALA A 1038 -26.03 -47.68 -67.09
C ALA A 1038 -25.60 -46.83 -68.29
N SER A 1039 -25.08 -47.48 -69.33
CA SER A 1039 -24.73 -46.89 -70.61
C SER A 1039 -25.98 -46.57 -71.43
N GLY A 1040 -26.38 -45.30 -71.43
CA GLY A 1040 -27.49 -44.79 -72.25
C GLY A 1040 -26.97 -44.18 -73.55
N GLU A 1041 -26.91 -44.98 -74.62
CA GLU A 1041 -26.80 -44.50 -76.00
C GLU A 1041 -28.14 -43.87 -76.44
N LEU A 1042 -28.12 -42.62 -76.92
CA LEU A 1042 -29.28 -41.97 -77.55
C LEU A 1042 -29.20 -42.12 -79.08
N ARG A 1043 -30.11 -42.93 -79.64
CA ARG A 1043 -30.44 -42.97 -81.07
C ARG A 1043 -31.23 -41.71 -81.46
N ALA A 1044 -30.84 -41.12 -82.59
CA ALA A 1044 -31.51 -40.01 -83.26
C ALA A 1044 -32.89 -40.42 -83.84
N VAL A 1045 -33.91 -39.58 -83.62
CA VAL A 1045 -35.22 -39.68 -84.31
C VAL A 1045 -35.56 -38.30 -84.87
N ALA A 1046 -35.68 -38.24 -86.19
CA ALA A 1046 -36.10 -37.08 -86.97
C ALA A 1046 -37.53 -36.67 -86.60
N GLY A 1047 -37.71 -35.40 -86.24
CA GLY A 1047 -39.01 -34.86 -85.84
C GLY A 1047 -39.30 -33.53 -86.54
N GLU A 1048 -40.49 -33.47 -87.15
CA GLU A 1048 -41.38 -32.33 -87.45
C GLU A 1048 -40.77 -30.97 -87.86
N SER A 1049 -41.35 -30.35 -88.90
CA SER A 1049 -41.05 -28.96 -89.26
C SER A 1049 -41.49 -28.04 -88.11
N LEU A 1050 -40.57 -27.21 -87.61
CA LEU A 1050 -40.77 -26.33 -86.46
C LEU A 1050 -40.68 -24.88 -86.91
N ARG A 1051 -41.44 -24.00 -86.25
CA ARG A 1051 -41.33 -22.55 -86.39
C ARG A 1051 -40.41 -22.00 -85.30
N ILE A 1052 -39.22 -21.58 -85.69
CA ILE A 1052 -38.12 -21.18 -84.79
C ILE A 1052 -37.96 -19.67 -84.80
N LEU A 1053 -37.94 -19.03 -83.63
CA LEU A 1053 -37.54 -17.63 -83.50
C LEU A 1053 -36.02 -17.57 -83.28
N LEU A 1054 -35.27 -17.00 -84.21
CA LEU A 1054 -33.83 -16.77 -84.06
C LEU A 1054 -33.59 -15.30 -83.72
N VAL A 1055 -32.90 -15.03 -82.61
CA VAL A 1055 -32.50 -13.68 -82.22
C VAL A 1055 -30.98 -13.59 -82.23
N GLU A 1056 -30.46 -12.91 -83.25
CA GLU A 1056 -29.03 -12.79 -83.53
C GLU A 1056 -28.79 -11.44 -84.20
N ASP A 1057 -27.85 -10.64 -83.69
CA ASP A 1057 -27.57 -9.31 -84.21
C ASP A 1057 -26.56 -9.33 -85.38
N ASP A 1058 -25.65 -10.32 -85.43
CA ASP A 1058 -24.75 -10.50 -86.57
C ASP A 1058 -25.50 -11.11 -87.78
N PRO A 1059 -25.66 -10.37 -88.88
CA PRO A 1059 -26.44 -10.83 -90.03
C PRO A 1059 -25.83 -12.06 -90.72
N THR A 1060 -24.49 -12.22 -90.67
CA THR A 1060 -23.80 -13.35 -91.29
C THR A 1060 -24.04 -14.63 -90.48
N VAL A 1061 -23.94 -14.53 -89.15
CA VAL A 1061 -24.23 -15.67 -88.25
C VAL A 1061 -25.71 -16.03 -88.32
N ALA A 1062 -26.59 -15.02 -88.35
CA ALA A 1062 -28.02 -15.22 -88.52
C ALA A 1062 -28.35 -15.95 -89.83
N GLU A 1063 -27.69 -15.57 -90.94
CA GLU A 1063 -27.85 -16.23 -92.24
C GLU A 1063 -27.36 -17.68 -92.20
N VAL A 1064 -26.20 -17.95 -91.60
CA VAL A 1064 -25.68 -19.32 -91.46
C VAL A 1064 -26.62 -20.18 -90.62
N ILE A 1065 -27.02 -19.74 -89.42
CA ILE A 1065 -27.90 -20.53 -88.54
C ILE A 1065 -29.27 -20.73 -89.20
N SER A 1066 -29.84 -19.69 -89.80
CA SER A 1066 -31.11 -19.79 -90.54
C SER A 1066 -30.99 -20.77 -91.71
N GLY A 1067 -29.92 -20.69 -92.50
CA GLY A 1067 -29.65 -21.57 -93.62
C GLY A 1067 -29.49 -23.04 -93.20
N LEU A 1068 -28.74 -23.31 -92.12
CA LEU A 1068 -28.56 -24.66 -91.57
C LEU A 1068 -29.89 -25.25 -91.06
N LEU A 1069 -30.74 -24.44 -90.42
CA LEU A 1069 -32.04 -24.88 -89.89
C LEU A 1069 -33.11 -25.04 -90.98
N MET A 1070 -33.19 -24.10 -91.94
CA MET A 1070 -34.09 -24.20 -93.10
C MET A 1070 -33.70 -25.39 -93.98
N GLY A 1071 -32.40 -25.66 -94.16
CA GLY A 1071 -31.90 -26.84 -94.88
C GLY A 1071 -32.28 -28.18 -94.23
N ARG A 1072 -32.66 -28.18 -92.95
CA ARG A 1072 -33.21 -29.35 -92.23
C ARG A 1072 -34.74 -29.35 -92.17
N GLY A 1073 -35.41 -28.43 -92.87
CA GLY A 1073 -36.86 -28.39 -93.05
C GLY A 1073 -37.63 -27.53 -92.03
N HIS A 1074 -36.96 -26.75 -91.18
CA HIS A 1074 -37.61 -25.86 -90.22
C HIS A 1074 -37.90 -24.47 -90.84
N ARG A 1075 -38.89 -23.75 -90.30
CA ARG A 1075 -39.18 -22.35 -90.67
C ARG A 1075 -38.58 -21.43 -89.62
N VAL A 1076 -37.66 -20.55 -90.02
CA VAL A 1076 -36.99 -19.62 -89.09
C VAL A 1076 -37.52 -18.20 -89.30
N VAL A 1077 -37.92 -17.53 -88.22
CA VAL A 1077 -38.20 -16.08 -88.18
C VAL A 1077 -37.04 -15.44 -87.43
N HIS A 1078 -36.35 -14.51 -88.07
CA HIS A 1078 -35.17 -13.85 -87.50
C HIS A 1078 -35.52 -12.47 -86.97
N ALA A 1079 -35.06 -12.16 -85.76
CA ALA A 1079 -35.12 -10.84 -85.15
C ALA A 1079 -33.69 -10.37 -84.82
N ALA A 1080 -33.35 -9.14 -85.22
CA ALA A 1080 -31.99 -8.62 -85.08
C ALA A 1080 -31.62 -8.18 -83.64
N HIS A 1081 -32.60 -7.97 -82.76
CA HIS A 1081 -32.36 -7.54 -81.38
C HIS A 1081 -33.55 -7.86 -80.48
N GLY A 1082 -33.37 -7.76 -79.16
CA GLY A 1082 -34.35 -8.24 -78.20
C GLY A 1082 -35.72 -7.56 -78.24
N LEU A 1083 -35.79 -6.25 -78.49
CA LEU A 1083 -37.07 -5.56 -78.66
C LEU A 1083 -37.86 -6.03 -79.90
N ALA A 1084 -37.17 -6.33 -81.01
CA ALA A 1084 -37.81 -6.88 -82.21
C ALA A 1084 -38.35 -8.29 -81.93
N ALA A 1085 -37.57 -9.10 -81.19
CA ALA A 1085 -37.99 -10.43 -80.77
C ALA A 1085 -39.24 -10.41 -79.87
N LEU A 1086 -39.35 -9.44 -78.94
CA LEU A 1086 -40.55 -9.27 -78.12
C LEU A 1086 -41.77 -8.88 -78.96
N SER A 1087 -41.59 -8.01 -79.95
CA SER A 1087 -42.67 -7.64 -80.88
C SER A 1087 -43.17 -8.85 -81.67
N GLU A 1088 -42.26 -9.65 -82.24
CA GLU A 1088 -42.62 -10.86 -82.99
C GLU A 1088 -43.27 -11.94 -82.10
N ALA A 1089 -42.84 -12.07 -80.85
CA ALA A 1089 -43.37 -13.05 -79.90
C ALA A 1089 -44.82 -12.77 -79.48
N VAL A 1090 -45.27 -11.51 -79.48
CA VAL A 1090 -46.65 -11.12 -79.15
C VAL A 1090 -47.64 -11.58 -80.22
N ASP A 1091 -47.29 -11.43 -81.50
CA ASP A 1091 -48.20 -11.66 -82.64
C ASP A 1091 -48.16 -13.09 -83.22
N GLY A 1092 -47.25 -13.98 -82.77
CA GLY A 1092 -47.11 -15.33 -83.32
C GLY A 1092 -46.63 -16.41 -82.36
N GLY A 1093 -47.27 -17.59 -82.38
CA GLY A 1093 -46.79 -18.79 -81.69
C GLY A 1093 -45.52 -19.36 -82.34
N PHE A 1094 -44.47 -19.57 -81.54
CA PHE A 1094 -43.20 -20.22 -81.93
C PHE A 1094 -43.02 -21.54 -81.19
N ASP A 1095 -42.33 -22.49 -81.82
CA ASP A 1095 -42.07 -23.83 -81.26
C ASP A 1095 -40.80 -23.90 -80.41
N ILE A 1096 -39.82 -23.01 -80.68
CA ILE A 1096 -38.58 -22.82 -79.92
C ILE A 1096 -37.95 -21.48 -80.32
N ALA A 1097 -37.27 -20.81 -79.39
CA ALA A 1097 -36.45 -19.65 -79.72
C ALA A 1097 -34.96 -19.89 -79.43
N LEU A 1098 -34.11 -19.52 -80.39
CA LEU A 1098 -32.66 -19.50 -80.28
C LEU A 1098 -32.24 -18.06 -80.06
N LEU A 1099 -31.57 -17.78 -78.95
CA LEU A 1099 -31.17 -16.42 -78.59
C LEU A 1099 -29.67 -16.36 -78.39
N ASP A 1100 -29.02 -15.38 -79.04
CA ASP A 1100 -27.70 -14.96 -78.57
C ASP A 1100 -27.85 -14.28 -77.19
N LEU A 1101 -26.86 -14.49 -76.33
CA LEU A 1101 -26.75 -13.85 -75.03
C LEU A 1101 -26.24 -12.40 -75.18
N ASP A 1102 -25.39 -12.14 -76.16
CA ASP A 1102 -24.70 -10.87 -76.38
C ASP A 1102 -25.49 -9.92 -77.30
N LEU A 1103 -26.78 -9.72 -77.05
CA LEU A 1103 -27.63 -8.85 -77.87
C LEU A 1103 -27.52 -7.36 -77.49
N PRO A 1104 -27.54 -6.45 -78.49
CA PRO A 1104 -27.48 -5.02 -78.23
C PRO A 1104 -28.78 -4.50 -77.61
N GLY A 1105 -28.63 -3.63 -76.59
CA GLY A 1105 -29.73 -2.99 -75.89
C GLY A 1105 -30.36 -3.86 -74.80
N LEU A 1106 -31.12 -4.88 -75.20
CA LEU A 1106 -31.70 -5.86 -74.28
C LEU A 1106 -30.96 -7.18 -74.46
N ASP A 1107 -30.11 -7.51 -73.49
CA ASP A 1107 -29.29 -8.73 -73.54
C ASP A 1107 -30.15 -10.00 -73.52
N GLY A 1108 -29.58 -11.12 -73.97
CA GLY A 1108 -30.33 -12.37 -74.13
C GLY A 1108 -30.87 -12.95 -72.83
N PHE A 1109 -30.22 -12.70 -71.68
CA PHE A 1109 -30.71 -13.15 -70.37
C PHE A 1109 -31.94 -12.37 -69.92
N ALA A 1110 -31.89 -11.04 -70.07
CA ALA A 1110 -33.00 -10.15 -69.76
C ALA A 1110 -34.18 -10.42 -70.70
N LEU A 1111 -33.91 -10.67 -71.98
CA LEU A 1111 -34.91 -11.05 -72.98
C LEU A 1111 -35.58 -12.38 -72.64
N ALA A 1112 -34.81 -13.42 -72.31
CA ALA A 1112 -35.38 -14.71 -71.86
C ALA A 1112 -36.27 -14.54 -70.63
N SER A 1113 -35.80 -13.78 -69.64
CA SER A 1113 -36.57 -13.48 -68.43
C SER A 1113 -37.84 -12.66 -68.70
N GLN A 1114 -37.85 -11.80 -69.73
CA GLN A 1114 -39.03 -11.05 -70.15
C GLN A 1114 -40.01 -11.92 -70.94
N LEU A 1115 -39.55 -12.74 -71.88
CA LEU A 1115 -40.39 -13.69 -72.63
C LEU A 1115 -41.11 -14.65 -71.67
N ARG A 1116 -40.40 -15.15 -70.65
CA ARG A 1116 -41.00 -15.98 -69.58
C ARG A 1116 -42.04 -15.23 -68.76
N ARG A 1117 -41.78 -13.97 -68.37
CA ARG A 1117 -42.73 -13.13 -67.63
C ARG A 1117 -43.98 -12.74 -68.43
N LEU A 1118 -43.86 -12.60 -69.75
CA LEU A 1118 -44.99 -12.35 -70.65
C LEU A 1118 -45.85 -13.62 -70.91
N GLY A 1119 -45.48 -14.76 -70.32
CA GLY A 1119 -46.25 -16.00 -70.39
C GLY A 1119 -45.91 -16.89 -71.59
N HIS A 1120 -44.83 -16.62 -72.33
CA HIS A 1120 -44.43 -17.47 -73.45
C HIS A 1120 -43.78 -18.77 -72.97
N GLY A 1121 -44.47 -19.87 -73.22
CA GLY A 1121 -44.11 -21.22 -72.78
C GLY A 1121 -43.41 -22.08 -73.83
N PHE A 1122 -42.76 -21.53 -74.86
CA PHE A 1122 -41.92 -22.31 -75.79
C PHE A 1122 -40.45 -22.40 -75.29
N PRO A 1123 -39.67 -23.43 -75.68
CA PRO A 1123 -38.33 -23.63 -75.15
C PRO A 1123 -37.37 -22.54 -75.63
N LEU A 1124 -36.39 -22.20 -74.79
CA LEU A 1124 -35.36 -21.22 -75.12
C LEU A 1124 -33.98 -21.90 -75.18
N LEU A 1125 -33.26 -21.75 -76.29
CA LEU A 1125 -31.90 -22.25 -76.48
C LEU A 1125 -30.92 -21.07 -76.56
N ALA A 1126 -29.96 -21.01 -75.64
CA ALA A 1126 -28.91 -19.99 -75.67
C ALA A 1126 -27.82 -20.41 -76.67
N VAL A 1127 -27.47 -19.53 -77.61
CA VAL A 1127 -26.40 -19.77 -78.60
C VAL A 1127 -25.36 -18.66 -78.48
N THR A 1128 -24.21 -18.93 -77.86
CA THR A 1128 -23.24 -17.87 -77.51
C THR A 1128 -21.82 -18.19 -77.94
N ALA A 1129 -21.02 -17.16 -78.22
CA ALA A 1129 -19.58 -17.29 -78.40
C ALA A 1129 -18.80 -17.17 -77.07
N ARG A 1130 -19.48 -16.93 -75.94
CA ARG A 1130 -18.86 -16.85 -74.61
C ARG A 1130 -18.26 -18.21 -74.19
N ALA A 1131 -17.06 -18.15 -73.60
CA ALA A 1131 -16.24 -19.32 -73.30
C ALA A 1131 -16.13 -19.65 -71.80
N ASP A 1132 -16.67 -18.79 -70.95
CA ASP A 1132 -16.63 -18.89 -69.49
C ASP A 1132 -17.55 -20.01 -68.97
N GLY A 1133 -17.20 -20.59 -67.84
CA GLY A 1133 -17.91 -21.75 -67.26
C GLY A 1133 -19.25 -21.39 -66.61
N ASP A 1134 -19.43 -20.14 -66.21
CA ASP A 1134 -20.63 -19.67 -65.50
C ASP A 1134 -21.79 -19.31 -66.42
N ALA A 1135 -21.52 -19.01 -67.69
CA ALA A 1135 -22.55 -18.58 -68.64
C ALA A 1135 -23.68 -19.60 -68.82
N GLU A 1136 -23.36 -20.91 -68.77
CA GLU A 1136 -24.37 -21.97 -68.89
C GLU A 1136 -25.27 -22.04 -67.65
N ARG A 1137 -24.70 -21.90 -66.44
CA ARG A 1137 -25.47 -21.82 -65.19
C ARG A 1137 -26.35 -20.58 -65.14
N GLN A 1138 -25.83 -19.44 -65.58
CA GLN A 1138 -26.58 -18.18 -65.65
C GLN A 1138 -27.72 -18.25 -66.68
N ALA A 1139 -27.50 -18.92 -67.82
CA ALA A 1139 -28.54 -19.14 -68.83
C ALA A 1139 -29.67 -20.01 -68.26
N GLN A 1140 -29.34 -21.11 -67.59
CA GLN A 1140 -30.35 -21.94 -66.92
C GLN A 1140 -31.14 -21.17 -65.86
N ALA A 1141 -30.47 -20.31 -65.08
CA ALA A 1141 -31.12 -19.46 -64.08
C ALA A 1141 -32.04 -18.39 -64.71
N ALA A 1142 -31.70 -17.88 -65.90
CA ALA A 1142 -32.52 -16.93 -66.65
C ALA A 1142 -33.71 -17.57 -67.40
N GLY A 1143 -33.87 -18.89 -67.29
CA GLY A 1143 -35.01 -19.62 -67.85
C GLY A 1143 -34.78 -20.26 -69.22
N PHE A 1144 -33.52 -20.42 -69.65
CA PHE A 1144 -33.16 -21.20 -70.83
C PHE A 1144 -33.29 -22.71 -70.57
N ASP A 1145 -33.72 -23.45 -71.59
CA ASP A 1145 -33.92 -24.89 -71.57
C ASP A 1145 -32.77 -25.66 -72.23
N GLY A 1146 -31.86 -24.95 -72.91
CA GLY A 1146 -30.62 -25.51 -73.43
C GLY A 1146 -29.56 -24.44 -73.67
N PHE A 1147 -28.34 -24.89 -73.91
CA PHE A 1147 -27.17 -24.04 -74.10
C PHE A 1147 -26.24 -24.62 -75.18
N LEU A 1148 -25.76 -23.78 -76.08
CA LEU A 1148 -24.87 -24.17 -77.18
C LEU A 1148 -23.80 -23.10 -77.43
N ARG A 1149 -22.55 -23.54 -77.64
CA ARG A 1149 -21.41 -22.65 -77.90
C ARG A 1149 -21.10 -22.57 -79.40
N LYS A 1150 -20.84 -21.35 -79.89
CA LYS A 1150 -20.31 -21.09 -81.23
C LYS A 1150 -18.82 -21.54 -81.28
N PRO A 1151 -18.31 -22.15 -82.36
CA PRO A 1151 -18.96 -22.32 -83.65
C PRO A 1151 -19.93 -23.50 -83.68
N VAL A 1152 -21.10 -23.29 -84.28
CA VAL A 1152 -22.19 -24.28 -84.39
C VAL A 1152 -22.21 -24.93 -85.76
N THR A 1153 -22.51 -26.23 -85.80
CA THR A 1153 -22.77 -26.98 -87.04
C THR A 1153 -24.25 -27.39 -87.11
N ALA A 1154 -24.71 -27.87 -88.27
CA ALA A 1154 -26.09 -28.29 -88.44
C ALA A 1154 -26.51 -29.39 -87.45
N ASP A 1155 -25.65 -30.39 -87.23
CA ASP A 1155 -25.98 -31.50 -86.33
C ASP A 1155 -26.03 -31.06 -84.87
N MET A 1156 -25.12 -30.17 -84.45
CA MET A 1156 -25.11 -29.60 -83.10
C MET A 1156 -26.41 -28.83 -82.81
N LEU A 1157 -26.91 -28.06 -83.78
CA LEU A 1157 -28.17 -27.32 -83.64
C LEU A 1157 -29.37 -28.26 -83.50
N VAL A 1158 -29.44 -29.31 -84.31
CA VAL A 1158 -30.55 -30.27 -84.25
C VAL A 1158 -30.56 -31.03 -82.92
N GLU A 1159 -29.41 -31.50 -82.46
CA GLU A 1159 -29.29 -32.19 -81.17
C GLU A 1159 -29.68 -31.28 -80.01
N ALA A 1160 -29.20 -30.03 -80.01
CA ALA A 1160 -29.51 -29.07 -78.97
C ALA A 1160 -30.99 -28.67 -78.94
N ILE A 1161 -31.62 -28.49 -80.10
CA ILE A 1161 -33.07 -28.20 -80.22
C ILE A 1161 -33.90 -29.38 -79.69
N ALA A 1162 -33.52 -30.61 -80.05
CA ALA A 1162 -34.20 -31.81 -79.56
C ALA A 1162 -34.09 -31.95 -78.04
N ALA A 1163 -32.90 -31.67 -77.49
CA ALA A 1163 -32.66 -31.69 -76.04
C ALA A 1163 -33.48 -30.62 -75.30
N ALA A 1164 -33.50 -29.37 -75.80
CA ALA A 1164 -34.23 -28.27 -75.18
C ALA A 1164 -35.75 -28.51 -75.14
N ARG A 1165 -36.34 -29.01 -76.24
CA ARG A 1165 -37.76 -29.37 -76.29
C ARG A 1165 -38.13 -30.50 -75.32
N LYS A 1166 -37.21 -31.46 -75.12
CA LYS A 1166 -37.41 -32.55 -74.15
C LYS A 1166 -37.37 -32.02 -72.71
N ALA A 1167 -36.42 -31.14 -72.40
CA ALA A 1167 -36.28 -30.53 -71.07
C ALA A 1167 -37.51 -29.71 -70.67
N GLN A 1168 -38.11 -28.98 -71.62
CA GLN A 1168 -39.30 -28.20 -71.34
C GLN A 1168 -40.56 -29.05 -71.14
N ARG A 1169 -40.75 -30.12 -71.94
CA ARG A 1169 -41.85 -31.07 -71.74
C ARG A 1169 -41.78 -31.77 -70.37
N SER A 1170 -40.60 -31.98 -69.81
CA SER A 1170 -40.46 -32.48 -68.43
C SER A 1170 -40.83 -31.45 -67.36
N ARG A 1171 -40.58 -30.16 -67.58
CA ARG A 1171 -40.97 -29.07 -66.63
C ARG A 1171 -42.46 -28.76 -66.65
N ALA A 1172 -43.11 -28.74 -67.82
CA ALA A 1172 -44.55 -28.49 -67.90
C ALA A 1172 -45.41 -29.58 -67.20
N ARG A 1173 -44.89 -30.81 -67.06
CA ARG A 1173 -45.53 -31.88 -66.29
C ARG A 1173 -45.33 -31.78 -64.77
N SER A 1174 -44.34 -31.02 -64.29
CA SER A 1174 -44.09 -30.85 -62.85
C SER A 1174 -44.85 -29.66 -62.23
N ASP A 1175 -45.27 -28.67 -63.02
CA ASP A 1175 -45.94 -27.47 -62.49
C ASP A 1175 -47.47 -27.63 -62.31
N ASP A 1176 -48.14 -28.53 -63.05
CA ASP A 1176 -49.58 -28.80 -62.90
C ASP A 1176 -49.94 -29.51 -61.57
N SER A 1177 -48.97 -30.11 -60.87
CA SER A 1177 -49.22 -30.77 -59.57
C SER A 1177 -49.14 -29.84 -58.35
N ALA A 1178 -48.83 -28.55 -58.53
CA ALA A 1178 -48.52 -27.63 -57.44
C ALA A 1178 -49.57 -26.53 -57.16
N ALA A 1179 -50.70 -26.45 -57.90
CA ALA A 1179 -51.68 -25.36 -57.79
C ALA A 1179 -52.91 -25.60 -56.88
N LEU A 1180 -52.94 -26.65 -56.04
CA LEU A 1180 -54.01 -26.89 -55.06
C LEU A 1180 -53.44 -27.02 -53.63
N GLY A 1181 -53.31 -25.89 -52.92
CA GLY A 1181 -53.01 -25.87 -51.48
C GLY A 1181 -52.70 -24.47 -50.92
N VAL A 1182 -53.69 -23.83 -50.28
CA VAL A 1182 -53.62 -22.54 -49.53
C VAL A 1182 -54.29 -22.81 -48.16
N PRO A 1183 -53.99 -22.09 -47.04
CA PRO A 1183 -53.15 -22.53 -45.93
C PRO A 1183 -53.93 -22.69 -44.59
N MET A 1184 -53.22 -23.00 -43.50
CA MET A 1184 -53.50 -22.43 -42.17
C MET A 1184 -52.24 -21.75 -41.64
#